data_AF-A0A229UTK4-F1
#
_entry.id   AF-A0A229UTK4-F1
#
_cell.length_a   1.000
_cell.length_b   1.000
_cell.length_c   1.000
_cell.angle_alpha   90.00
_cell.angle_beta   90.00
_cell.angle_gamma   90.00
#
_symmetry.space_group_name_H-M   'P 1'
#
loop_
_entity.id
_entity.type
_entity.pdbx_description
1 polymer ?
#
loop_
_entity_poly.entity_id
_entity_poly.type
_entity_poly.pdbx_seq_one_letter_code
_entity_poly.pdbx_strand_id
1 'polypeptide(L)'
;MKVLVTGGYGFIGSFVAERFFKEGYQVYIIDNLVSGNAENIDFPHKFYKINVESKKCEEVFKSNKFDVVVHLAAQVDVTTSMKSPVLDTRSNILGLSNILDLSTKYAVGKFIFASSAAVYGMNENTPLVEEESCEPLSPYGMNKWIGEMYCRKWNELYDLQTLCFRFSNVYGPRQGTVGEGGVVSIFIERMLDNQGITVYGDGHQTRDFIYVEDLADAVYRSVESDASGVMNLSSNTENSVNRLIEVLQTIQPIKSVQYREAKQGDIFRSSLDNSKIKRQLDWIPMYTLEEGLEKTYRWFADHKVKEVPKPKKPENFLLAYFKKLLPYLENALAFIVVIFLTVYVHNGKLYDLDDFDFSFFYIILMGIMYGSRQSIPAVFLSSIFYVSFGLMQGRDLISLLYDSESLAQIAVYVFVGIAIGYTVDRKNRAVNSYASQVQAIEERYEFLNEIFNDTRKVKEELQSQIINSSDSFGKIYTITKELDTLEPENIYSSAVGVLESIMKSDAISIYSVNKHGSFLRLSAKSKKDNFELPKSLRIADQPRIGQVIESKEVFINHELESNVAMLMAPIVDNGQVVALVSVHDMQYENFSLYHQNLFKVAIELITAALSKAYRFWSATMNERYVEGMTVLKEEAFGKVLETKRATKERLHIEYGLLMLDVNFIHQEEKLNLIQRSLRESDYLGLGKSGQLLALLANSSKGDTEIVRKRLAEQGVDSIICEEEVMYG
;
A
#
# COMPACT_ATOMS: atom_id res chain seq x y z
N MET A 1 -12.38 -0.63 6.14
CA MET A 1 -13.13 0.01 5.03
C MET A 1 -12.21 0.24 3.84
N LYS A 2 -12.76 0.39 2.64
CA LYS A 2 -12.08 0.73 1.40
C LYS A 2 -12.35 2.18 1.03
N VAL A 3 -11.29 2.98 0.93
CA VAL A 3 -11.37 4.40 0.56
C VAL A 3 -10.76 4.63 -0.82
N LEU A 4 -11.51 5.31 -1.68
CA LEU A 4 -11.01 5.81 -2.96
C LEU A 4 -10.62 7.28 -2.79
N VAL A 5 -9.36 7.61 -3.01
CA VAL A 5 -8.85 8.99 -3.05
C VAL A 5 -8.53 9.35 -4.50
N THR A 6 -9.36 10.16 -5.14
CA THR A 6 -9.00 10.69 -6.48
C THR A 6 -8.03 11.85 -6.31
N GLY A 7 -6.99 11.96 -7.12
CA GLY A 7 -5.94 12.97 -6.96
C GLY A 7 -4.97 12.63 -5.81
N GLY A 8 -4.89 11.34 -5.42
CA GLY A 8 -4.13 10.87 -4.27
C GLY A 8 -2.62 11.07 -4.36
N TYR A 9 -2.05 11.24 -5.56
CA TYR A 9 -0.62 11.59 -5.70
C TYR A 9 -0.38 13.10 -5.71
N GLY A 10 -1.43 13.91 -5.61
CA GLY A 10 -1.31 15.35 -5.42
C GLY A 10 -0.80 15.72 -4.03
N PHE A 11 -0.54 17.01 -3.83
CA PHE A 11 -0.11 17.57 -2.54
C PHE A 11 -1.05 17.14 -1.40
N ILE A 12 -2.30 17.62 -1.41
CA ILE A 12 -3.28 17.31 -0.36
C ILE A 12 -3.66 15.82 -0.37
N GLY A 13 -3.83 15.24 -1.57
CA GLY A 13 -4.26 13.86 -1.75
C GLY A 13 -3.35 12.84 -1.08
N SER A 14 -2.03 13.06 -1.13
CA SER A 14 -1.05 12.13 -0.54
C SER A 14 -1.15 12.10 0.98
N PHE A 15 -1.33 13.26 1.64
CA PHE A 15 -1.53 13.33 3.08
C PHE A 15 -2.85 12.70 3.52
N VAL A 16 -3.92 12.94 2.76
CA VAL A 16 -5.22 12.31 3.04
C VAL A 16 -5.11 10.79 2.91
N ALA A 17 -4.52 10.31 1.82
CA ALA A 17 -4.30 8.88 1.58
C ALA A 17 -3.43 8.26 2.71
N GLU A 18 -2.36 8.94 3.12
CA GLU A 18 -1.49 8.52 4.22
C GLU A 18 -2.22 8.47 5.56
N ARG A 19 -3.04 9.47 5.86
CA ARG A 19 -3.86 9.52 7.09
C ARG A 19 -4.80 8.30 7.17
N PHE A 20 -5.50 7.97 6.08
CA PHE A 20 -6.36 6.79 6.01
C PHE A 20 -5.57 5.48 6.15
N PHE A 21 -4.42 5.38 5.48
CA PHE A 21 -3.58 4.19 5.57
C PHE A 21 -3.10 3.93 7.01
N LYS A 22 -2.66 4.98 7.71
CA LYS A 22 -2.23 4.90 9.13
C LYS A 22 -3.32 4.37 10.07
N GLU A 23 -4.58 4.54 9.69
CA GLU A 23 -5.75 4.09 10.45
C GLU A 23 -6.26 2.70 9.99
N GLY A 24 -5.51 2.01 9.13
CA GLY A 24 -5.81 0.64 8.69
C GLY A 24 -6.82 0.54 7.54
N TYR A 25 -7.13 1.65 6.87
CA TYR A 25 -8.02 1.63 5.70
C TYR A 25 -7.28 1.10 4.46
N GLN A 26 -8.00 0.38 3.60
CA GLN A 26 -7.47 0.00 2.29
C GLN A 26 -7.61 1.18 1.33
N VAL A 27 -6.48 1.74 0.90
CA VAL A 27 -6.43 2.92 0.06
C VAL A 27 -6.34 2.56 -1.42
N TYR A 28 -7.21 3.19 -2.20
CA TYR A 28 -7.26 3.10 -3.66
C TYR A 28 -7.13 4.51 -4.24
N ILE A 29 -6.36 4.67 -5.31
CA ILE A 29 -6.05 5.97 -5.89
C ILE A 29 -6.38 5.98 -7.37
N ILE A 30 -7.14 7.00 -7.80
CA ILE A 30 -7.28 7.37 -9.21
C ILE A 30 -6.54 8.70 -9.40
N ASP A 31 -5.52 8.71 -10.25
CA ASP A 31 -4.75 9.92 -10.56
C ASP A 31 -4.18 9.80 -11.98
N ASN A 32 -4.07 10.91 -12.70
CA ASN A 32 -3.50 10.92 -14.05
C ASN A 32 -2.01 11.31 -14.07
N LEU A 33 -1.44 11.68 -12.92
CA LEU A 33 -0.06 12.14 -12.74
C LEU A 33 0.29 13.39 -13.57
N VAL A 34 -0.71 14.21 -13.92
CA VAL A 34 -0.46 15.50 -14.61
C VAL A 34 0.21 16.49 -13.65
N SER A 35 -0.27 16.57 -12.41
CA SER A 35 0.31 17.39 -11.34
C SER A 35 0.70 16.59 -10.10
N GLY A 36 0.27 15.33 -9.99
CA GLY A 36 0.67 14.44 -8.91
C GLY A 36 2.07 13.86 -9.13
N ASN A 37 2.75 13.50 -8.04
CA ASN A 37 4.02 12.79 -8.08
C ASN A 37 3.87 11.42 -7.40
N ALA A 38 4.24 10.36 -8.12
CA ALA A 38 4.18 8.99 -7.60
C ALA A 38 5.05 8.81 -6.33
N GLU A 39 6.13 9.57 -6.19
CA GLU A 39 7.01 9.56 -5.02
C GLU A 39 6.38 10.13 -3.75
N ASN A 40 5.20 10.78 -3.85
CA ASN A 40 4.51 11.33 -2.69
C ASN A 40 3.92 10.27 -1.77
N ILE A 41 3.87 9.00 -2.19
CA ILE A 41 3.29 7.89 -1.43
C ILE A 41 4.27 6.72 -1.39
N ASP A 42 4.58 6.24 -0.19
CA ASP A 42 5.50 5.14 0.09
C ASP A 42 4.84 3.92 0.74
N PHE A 43 3.55 4.00 1.07
CA PHE A 43 2.79 2.91 1.69
C PHE A 43 2.03 2.05 0.66
N PRO A 44 1.69 0.79 0.99
CA PRO A 44 0.89 -0.08 0.12
C PRO A 44 -0.50 0.49 -0.21
N HIS A 45 -0.80 0.60 -1.50
CA HIS A 45 -2.10 1.06 -2.01
C HIS A 45 -2.34 0.49 -3.42
N LYS A 46 -3.58 0.55 -3.90
CA LYS A 46 -3.89 0.27 -5.32
C LYS A 46 -3.94 1.57 -6.11
N PHE A 47 -3.29 1.60 -7.27
CA PHE A 47 -3.25 2.78 -8.13
C PHE A 47 -3.86 2.48 -9.50
N TYR A 48 -4.69 3.40 -9.98
CA TYR A 48 -5.24 3.42 -11.32
C TYR A 48 -4.88 4.72 -12.02
N LYS A 49 -4.02 4.65 -13.04
CA LYS A 49 -3.60 5.82 -13.83
C LYS A 49 -4.68 6.26 -14.82
N ILE A 50 -5.70 6.97 -14.34
CA ILE A 50 -6.91 7.29 -15.11
C ILE A 50 -7.33 8.74 -14.84
N ASN A 51 -7.84 9.43 -15.87
CA ASN A 51 -8.53 10.70 -15.70
C ASN A 51 -9.92 10.48 -15.08
N VAL A 52 -10.32 11.31 -14.13
CA VAL A 52 -11.60 11.14 -13.39
C VAL A 52 -12.85 11.28 -14.26
N GLU A 53 -12.80 11.95 -15.41
CA GLU A 53 -13.91 12.02 -16.37
C GLU A 53 -13.99 10.80 -17.30
N SER A 54 -13.05 9.86 -17.18
CA SER A 54 -12.99 8.67 -18.03
C SER A 54 -14.04 7.65 -17.65
N LYS A 55 -14.69 7.04 -18.66
CA LYS A 55 -15.56 5.88 -18.47
C LYS A 55 -14.83 4.66 -17.89
N LYS A 56 -13.48 4.60 -18.01
CA LYS A 56 -12.67 3.51 -17.42
C LYS A 56 -12.77 3.48 -15.88
N CYS A 57 -13.14 4.59 -15.24
CA CYS A 57 -13.38 4.62 -13.79
C CYS A 57 -14.49 3.65 -13.36
N GLU A 58 -15.46 3.33 -14.23
CA GLU A 58 -16.53 2.39 -13.90
C GLU A 58 -16.00 1.00 -13.53
N GLU A 59 -15.00 0.50 -14.25
CA GLU A 59 -14.42 -0.83 -13.98
C GLU A 59 -13.70 -0.86 -12.62
N VAL A 60 -13.15 0.28 -12.19
CA VAL A 60 -12.52 0.44 -10.87
C VAL A 60 -13.57 0.34 -9.76
N PHE A 61 -14.70 1.05 -9.89
CA PHE A 61 -15.80 0.98 -8.92
C PHE A 61 -16.41 -0.43 -8.85
N LYS A 62 -16.67 -1.02 -10.02
CA LYS A 62 -17.24 -2.36 -10.16
C LYS A 62 -16.41 -3.44 -9.46
N SER A 63 -15.08 -3.34 -9.56
CA SER A 63 -14.17 -4.37 -9.07
C SER A 63 -13.87 -4.27 -7.57
N ASN A 64 -14.00 -3.07 -6.98
CA ASN A 64 -13.48 -2.83 -5.63
C ASN A 64 -14.55 -2.58 -4.57
N LYS A 65 -15.74 -2.04 -4.93
CA LYS A 65 -16.81 -1.60 -4.00
C LYS A 65 -16.28 -0.72 -2.85
N PHE A 66 -16.33 0.60 -3.03
CA PHE A 66 -15.79 1.56 -2.06
C PHE A 66 -16.81 1.93 -0.99
N ASP A 67 -16.35 2.07 0.25
CA ASP A 67 -17.18 2.58 1.36
C ASP A 67 -17.21 4.11 1.36
N VAL A 68 -16.06 4.71 1.03
CA VAL A 68 -15.85 6.16 1.02
C VAL A 68 -15.13 6.58 -0.25
N VAL A 69 -15.56 7.70 -0.83
CA VAL A 69 -14.84 8.39 -1.91
C VAL A 69 -14.44 9.78 -1.44
N VAL A 70 -13.14 10.09 -1.49
CA VAL A 70 -12.60 11.43 -1.27
C VAL A 70 -12.14 12.01 -2.61
N HIS A 71 -12.89 12.99 -3.11
CA HIS A 71 -12.68 13.59 -4.41
C HIS A 71 -11.79 14.84 -4.34
N LEU A 72 -10.47 14.64 -4.49
CA LEU A 72 -9.45 15.70 -4.50
C LEU A 72 -8.87 15.98 -5.89
N ALA A 73 -9.20 15.18 -6.90
CA ALA A 73 -8.74 15.39 -8.27
C ALA A 73 -9.37 16.64 -8.85
N ALA A 74 -8.55 17.61 -9.24
CA ALA A 74 -9.00 18.88 -9.81
C ALA A 74 -7.90 19.52 -10.65
N GLN A 75 -8.32 20.36 -11.60
CA GLN A 75 -7.45 21.45 -12.06
C GLN A 75 -7.52 22.54 -10.98
N VAL A 76 -6.39 22.92 -10.40
CA VAL A 76 -6.31 23.78 -9.20
C VAL A 76 -5.68 25.16 -9.43
N ASP A 77 -5.23 25.47 -10.65
CA ASP A 77 -4.57 26.74 -10.95
C ASP A 77 -5.57 27.72 -11.56
N VAL A 78 -5.94 28.72 -10.76
CA VAL A 78 -6.80 29.85 -11.15
C VAL A 78 -6.33 30.49 -12.45
N THR A 79 -5.03 30.68 -12.63
CA THR A 79 -4.48 31.32 -13.84
C THR A 79 -4.75 30.48 -15.08
N THR A 80 -4.56 29.16 -14.97
CA THR A 80 -4.88 28.21 -16.04
C THR A 80 -6.39 28.16 -16.28
N SER A 81 -7.23 28.22 -15.25
CA SER A 81 -8.69 28.25 -15.40
C SER A 81 -9.16 29.45 -16.23
N MET A 82 -8.53 30.62 -16.05
CA MET A 82 -8.82 31.84 -16.83
C MET A 82 -8.36 31.70 -18.29
N LYS A 83 -7.20 31.08 -18.52
CA LYS A 83 -6.64 30.87 -19.87
C LYS A 83 -7.33 29.75 -20.64
N SER A 84 -7.86 28.75 -19.95
CA SER A 84 -8.40 27.51 -20.53
C SER A 84 -9.58 26.99 -19.71
N PRO A 85 -10.71 27.71 -19.66
CA PRO A 85 -11.86 27.37 -18.81
C PRO A 85 -12.52 26.03 -19.18
N VAL A 86 -12.42 25.62 -20.45
CA VAL A 86 -12.91 24.31 -20.91
C VAL A 86 -12.11 23.16 -20.29
N LEU A 87 -10.79 23.32 -20.15
CA LEU A 87 -9.93 22.32 -19.50
C LEU A 87 -10.28 22.21 -18.02
N ASP A 88 -10.46 23.34 -17.35
CA ASP A 88 -10.87 23.41 -15.94
C ASP A 88 -12.21 22.69 -15.72
N THR A 89 -13.23 23.03 -16.53
CA THR A 89 -14.56 22.43 -16.47
C THR A 89 -14.55 20.93 -16.73
N ARG A 90 -13.73 20.47 -17.67
CA ARG A 90 -13.61 19.04 -17.97
C ARG A 90 -13.11 18.25 -16.76
N SER A 91 -12.11 18.75 -16.07
CA SER A 91 -11.58 18.10 -14.87
C SER A 91 -12.54 18.24 -13.68
N ASN A 92 -12.97 19.47 -13.39
CA ASN A 92 -13.64 19.83 -12.15
C ASN A 92 -15.15 19.49 -12.14
N ILE A 93 -15.84 19.54 -13.30
CA ILE A 93 -17.28 19.27 -13.39
C ILE A 93 -17.56 17.91 -14.02
N LEU A 94 -16.99 17.61 -15.19
CA LEU A 94 -17.24 16.31 -15.83
C LEU A 94 -16.60 15.17 -15.02
N GLY A 95 -15.42 15.40 -14.47
CA GLY A 95 -14.79 14.48 -13.52
C GLY A 95 -15.67 14.24 -12.30
N LEU A 96 -16.09 15.31 -11.62
CA LEU A 96 -16.97 15.21 -10.44
C LEU A 96 -18.27 14.46 -10.76
N SER A 97 -18.97 14.84 -11.84
CA SER A 97 -20.24 14.21 -12.22
C SER A 97 -20.08 12.72 -12.49
N ASN A 98 -18.97 12.30 -13.12
CA ASN A 98 -18.69 10.88 -13.37
C ASN A 98 -18.46 10.12 -12.06
N ILE A 99 -17.64 10.65 -11.15
CA ILE A 99 -17.36 9.97 -9.87
C ILE A 99 -18.61 9.96 -8.97
N LEU A 100 -19.44 11.01 -8.96
CA LEU A 100 -20.72 11.02 -8.25
C LEU A 100 -21.69 9.96 -8.79
N ASP A 101 -21.87 9.88 -10.11
CA ASP A 101 -22.72 8.88 -10.75
C ASP A 101 -22.27 7.45 -10.40
N LEU A 102 -20.96 7.19 -10.50
CA LEU A 102 -20.39 5.90 -10.12
C LEU A 102 -20.53 5.61 -8.61
N SER A 103 -20.40 6.64 -7.77
CA SER A 103 -20.56 6.48 -6.31
C SER A 103 -21.98 6.06 -5.95
N THR A 104 -22.99 6.69 -6.55
CA THR A 104 -24.39 6.28 -6.40
C THR A 104 -24.62 4.88 -6.97
N LYS A 105 -24.19 4.61 -8.20
CA LYS A 105 -24.43 3.35 -8.91
C LYS A 105 -23.85 2.13 -8.17
N TYR A 106 -22.72 2.31 -7.48
CA TYR A 106 -22.04 1.24 -6.73
C TYR A 106 -22.21 1.36 -5.21
N ALA A 107 -23.19 2.15 -4.75
CA ALA A 107 -23.61 2.27 -3.36
C ALA A 107 -22.48 2.65 -2.38
N VAL A 108 -21.71 3.68 -2.73
CA VAL A 108 -20.74 4.30 -1.81
C VAL A 108 -21.49 4.91 -0.63
N GLY A 109 -21.02 4.66 0.59
CA GLY A 109 -21.65 5.18 1.81
C GLY A 109 -21.48 6.69 1.97
N LYS A 110 -20.27 7.21 1.72
CA LYS A 110 -19.98 8.64 1.88
C LYS A 110 -19.08 9.21 0.79
N PHE A 111 -19.44 10.39 0.29
CA PHE A 111 -18.69 11.14 -0.72
C PHE A 111 -18.21 12.47 -0.14
N ILE A 112 -16.89 12.67 -0.12
CA ILE A 112 -16.26 13.89 0.40
C ILE A 112 -15.68 14.68 -0.78
N PHE A 113 -16.11 15.93 -0.92
CA PHE A 113 -15.70 16.83 -2.00
C PHE A 113 -14.81 17.96 -1.48
N ALA A 114 -13.69 18.21 -2.17
CA ALA A 114 -12.85 19.37 -1.90
C ALA A 114 -13.28 20.58 -2.73
N SER A 115 -13.91 21.53 -2.05
CA SER A 115 -14.19 22.88 -2.52
C SER A 115 -13.06 23.87 -2.12
N SER A 116 -13.26 25.17 -2.32
CA SER A 116 -12.26 26.21 -2.03
C SER A 116 -12.92 27.46 -1.44
N ALA A 117 -12.17 28.23 -0.66
CA ALA A 117 -12.52 29.60 -0.28
C ALA A 117 -12.79 30.52 -1.50
N ALA A 118 -12.27 30.17 -2.68
CA ALA A 118 -12.49 30.90 -3.93
C ALA A 118 -13.97 31.06 -4.34
N VAL A 119 -14.87 30.25 -3.76
CA VAL A 119 -16.32 30.37 -3.97
C VAL A 119 -16.88 31.68 -3.43
N TYR A 120 -16.25 32.29 -2.41
CA TYR A 120 -16.74 33.49 -1.76
C TYR A 120 -16.47 34.79 -2.54
N GLY A 121 -15.43 34.81 -3.37
CA GLY A 121 -15.07 36.02 -4.13
C GLY A 121 -14.59 37.18 -3.26
N MET A 122 -14.98 38.42 -3.61
CA MET A 122 -14.60 39.64 -2.89
C MET A 122 -15.51 39.92 -1.67
N ASN A 123 -15.80 38.92 -0.86
CA ASN A 123 -16.64 39.10 0.33
C ASN A 123 -15.77 39.62 1.50
N GLU A 124 -16.15 40.77 2.05
CA GLU A 124 -15.43 41.46 3.15
C GLU A 124 -15.91 41.04 4.55
N ASN A 125 -16.91 40.17 4.66
CA ASN A 125 -17.48 39.68 5.93
C ASN A 125 -16.56 38.65 6.62
N THR A 126 -15.32 39.02 6.91
CA THR A 126 -14.33 38.13 7.53
C THR A 126 -14.47 38.11 9.07
N PRO A 127 -14.45 36.93 9.74
CA PRO A 127 -14.32 35.59 9.16
C PRO A 127 -15.61 35.13 8.46
N LEU A 128 -15.47 34.59 7.25
CA LEU A 128 -16.57 34.15 6.39
C LEU A 128 -17.20 32.87 6.95
N VAL A 129 -18.52 32.89 7.14
CA VAL A 129 -19.31 31.70 7.50
C VAL A 129 -19.80 30.95 6.25
N GLU A 130 -20.27 29.71 6.39
CA GLU A 130 -20.72 28.91 5.24
C GLU A 130 -21.95 29.49 4.52
N GLU A 131 -22.77 30.26 5.23
CA GLU A 131 -24.00 30.90 4.74
C GLU A 131 -23.76 32.19 3.94
N GLU A 132 -22.54 32.71 3.92
CA GLU A 132 -22.17 33.89 3.13
C GLU A 132 -22.39 33.68 1.62
N SER A 133 -22.65 34.78 0.90
CA SER A 133 -22.86 34.72 -0.55
C SER A 133 -21.62 34.20 -1.27
N CYS A 134 -21.85 33.34 -2.26
CA CYS A 134 -20.79 32.79 -3.10
C CYS A 134 -20.76 33.56 -4.43
N GLU A 135 -19.75 34.40 -4.61
CA GLU A 135 -19.56 35.24 -5.81
C GLU A 135 -18.18 35.00 -6.45
N PRO A 136 -17.91 33.79 -6.97
CA PRO A 136 -16.59 33.42 -7.44
C PRO A 136 -16.09 34.32 -8.59
N LEU A 137 -14.83 34.73 -8.50
CA LEU A 137 -14.19 35.65 -9.48
C LEU A 137 -13.53 34.92 -10.67
N SER A 138 -13.40 33.60 -10.57
CA SER A 138 -12.67 32.77 -11.54
C SER A 138 -13.46 31.54 -11.97
N PRO A 139 -13.21 30.98 -13.17
CA PRO A 139 -13.78 29.70 -13.59
C PRO A 139 -13.50 28.57 -12.60
N TYR A 140 -12.31 28.55 -11.98
CA TYR A 140 -11.99 27.59 -10.92
C TYR A 140 -12.96 27.71 -9.72
N GLY A 141 -13.10 28.92 -9.16
CA GLY A 141 -14.03 29.17 -8.04
C GLY A 141 -15.48 28.86 -8.42
N MET A 142 -15.88 29.21 -9.64
CA MET A 142 -17.20 28.91 -10.20
C MET A 142 -17.44 27.40 -10.26
N ASN A 143 -16.47 26.63 -10.76
CA ASN A 143 -16.61 25.18 -10.88
C ASN A 143 -16.60 24.48 -9.51
N LYS A 144 -15.86 24.98 -8.52
CA LYS A 144 -15.96 24.48 -7.14
C LYS A 144 -17.34 24.75 -6.54
N TRP A 145 -17.90 25.93 -6.76
CA TRP A 145 -19.25 26.27 -6.28
C TRP A 145 -20.34 25.43 -6.96
N ILE A 146 -20.27 25.26 -8.29
CA ILE A 146 -21.15 24.35 -9.03
C ILE A 146 -21.01 22.92 -8.50
N GLY A 147 -19.79 22.47 -8.17
CA GLY A 147 -19.55 21.16 -7.60
C GLY A 147 -20.27 20.91 -6.27
N GLU A 148 -20.35 21.92 -5.41
CA GLU A 148 -21.16 21.86 -4.18
C GLU A 148 -22.66 21.67 -4.48
N MET A 149 -23.17 22.30 -5.54
CA MET A 149 -24.56 22.13 -5.98
C MET A 149 -24.81 20.72 -6.51
N TYR A 150 -23.86 20.13 -7.25
CA TYR A 150 -23.93 18.73 -7.69
C TYR A 150 -23.98 17.80 -6.49
N CYS A 151 -23.07 17.96 -5.51
CA CYS A 151 -23.06 17.15 -4.30
C CYS A 151 -24.40 17.22 -3.56
N ARG A 152 -24.92 18.44 -3.33
CA ARG A 152 -26.24 18.64 -2.71
C ARG A 152 -27.35 17.93 -3.47
N LYS A 153 -27.39 18.05 -4.81
CA LYS A 153 -28.42 17.41 -5.62
C LYS A 153 -28.32 15.89 -5.61
N TRP A 154 -27.10 15.33 -5.54
CA TRP A 154 -26.91 13.89 -5.43
C TRP A 154 -27.38 13.34 -4.09
N ASN A 155 -27.18 14.11 -3.02
CA ASN A 155 -27.75 13.79 -1.73
C ASN A 155 -29.29 13.82 -1.75
N GLU A 156 -29.90 14.87 -2.31
CA GLU A 156 -31.36 15.02 -2.38
C GLU A 156 -32.06 13.98 -3.29
N LEU A 157 -31.43 13.59 -4.40
CA LEU A 157 -32.05 12.76 -5.44
C LEU A 157 -31.74 11.26 -5.31
N TYR A 158 -30.57 10.93 -4.75
CA TYR A 158 -30.04 9.57 -4.76
C TYR A 158 -29.57 9.08 -3.38
N ASP A 159 -29.88 9.83 -2.32
CA ASP A 159 -29.51 9.51 -0.93
C ASP A 159 -27.99 9.27 -0.71
N LEU A 160 -27.13 9.78 -1.61
CA LEU A 160 -25.69 9.70 -1.44
C LEU A 160 -25.25 10.69 -0.36
N GLN A 161 -24.69 10.23 0.76
CA GLN A 161 -24.22 11.13 1.81
C GLN A 161 -23.02 11.94 1.31
N THR A 162 -23.23 13.24 1.07
CA THR A 162 -22.17 14.13 0.58
C THR A 162 -21.72 15.14 1.64
N LEU A 163 -20.41 15.37 1.74
CA LEU A 163 -19.83 16.42 2.55
C LEU A 163 -18.81 17.20 1.72
N CYS A 164 -18.91 18.53 1.73
CA CYS A 164 -18.04 19.44 1.00
C CYS A 164 -17.20 20.26 1.98
N PHE A 165 -15.89 20.27 1.78
CA PHE A 165 -14.98 21.13 2.54
C PHE A 165 -14.50 22.30 1.68
N ARG A 166 -14.76 23.53 2.12
CA ARG A 166 -14.14 24.74 1.57
C ARG A 166 -12.80 24.94 2.25
N PHE A 167 -11.72 24.57 1.56
CA PHE A 167 -10.38 24.75 2.09
C PHE A 167 -9.99 26.23 2.06
N SER A 168 -9.34 26.71 3.13
CA SER A 168 -8.56 27.96 3.08
C SER A 168 -7.22 27.75 2.35
N ASN A 169 -6.19 28.57 2.60
CA ASN A 169 -4.91 28.45 1.93
C ASN A 169 -4.08 27.31 2.53
N VAL A 170 -4.21 26.12 1.94
CA VAL A 170 -3.46 24.93 2.38
C VAL A 170 -1.97 25.07 2.04
N TYR A 171 -1.11 24.75 3.00
CA TYR A 171 0.34 24.70 2.81
C TYR A 171 0.98 23.52 3.55
N GLY A 172 2.16 23.08 3.10
CA GLY A 172 2.84 21.94 3.68
C GLY A 172 3.90 21.31 2.79
N PRO A 173 4.55 20.23 3.28
CA PRO A 173 5.44 19.39 2.46
C PRO A 173 4.74 18.88 1.19
N ARG A 174 5.49 18.50 0.15
CA ARG A 174 4.94 18.00 -1.14
C ARG A 174 4.12 19.02 -1.94
N GLN A 175 3.96 20.26 -1.45
CA GLN A 175 3.27 21.32 -2.18
C GLN A 175 4.06 21.71 -3.44
N GLY A 176 3.40 21.71 -4.59
CA GLY A 176 3.97 22.22 -5.83
C GLY A 176 4.09 23.75 -5.84
N THR A 177 4.70 24.29 -6.89
CA THR A 177 4.83 25.75 -7.12
C THR A 177 3.63 26.35 -7.86
N VAL A 178 2.58 25.55 -8.10
CA VAL A 178 1.41 25.87 -8.92
C VAL A 178 0.13 25.69 -8.08
N GLY A 179 -0.81 26.65 -8.16
CA GLY A 179 -2.14 26.60 -7.49
C GLY A 179 -2.42 27.76 -6.51
N GLU A 180 -3.66 27.83 -5.99
CA GLU A 180 -4.03 28.75 -4.89
C GLU A 180 -3.27 28.37 -3.61
N GLY A 181 -2.48 29.30 -3.05
CA GLY A 181 -1.63 29.04 -1.87
C GLY A 181 -0.15 28.78 -2.15
N GLY A 182 0.29 28.80 -3.41
CA GLY A 182 1.71 28.59 -3.79
C GLY A 182 2.71 29.64 -3.28
N VAL A 183 2.29 30.67 -2.54
CA VAL A 183 3.22 31.68 -2.01
C VAL A 183 4.24 31.07 -1.04
N VAL A 184 3.83 30.11 -0.22
CA VAL A 184 4.71 29.43 0.75
C VAL A 184 5.79 28.63 0.03
N SER A 185 5.39 27.76 -0.90
CA SER A 185 6.35 26.94 -1.67
C SER A 185 7.27 27.79 -2.56
N ILE A 186 6.74 28.84 -3.20
CA ILE A 186 7.54 29.78 -4.01
C ILE A 186 8.58 30.51 -3.16
N PHE A 187 8.22 30.95 -1.95
CA PHE A 187 9.17 31.65 -1.07
C PHE A 187 10.25 30.71 -0.59
N ILE A 188 9.88 29.53 -0.09
CA ILE A 188 10.83 28.52 0.40
C ILE A 188 11.80 28.07 -0.71
N GLU A 189 11.29 27.76 -1.91
CA GLU A 189 12.16 27.35 -3.04
C GLU A 189 13.17 28.44 -3.40
N ARG A 190 12.72 29.71 -3.49
CA ARG A 190 13.61 30.84 -3.76
C ARG A 190 14.63 31.08 -2.65
N MET A 191 14.23 30.91 -1.39
CA MET A 191 15.15 31.01 -0.25
C MET A 191 16.23 29.94 -0.33
N LEU A 192 15.84 28.69 -0.61
CA LEU A 192 16.76 27.58 -0.78
C LEU A 192 17.67 27.76 -2.01
N ASP A 193 17.19 28.41 -3.07
CA ASP A 193 17.96 28.80 -4.27
C ASP A 193 18.85 30.03 -4.05
N ASN A 194 18.84 30.62 -2.85
CA ASN A 194 19.54 31.88 -2.55
C ASN A 194 19.17 33.00 -3.55
N GLN A 195 17.89 33.04 -3.91
CA GLN A 195 17.25 34.07 -4.75
C GLN A 195 16.40 35.01 -3.88
N GLY A 196 16.16 36.23 -4.37
CA GLY A 196 15.23 37.16 -3.72
C GLY A 196 13.76 36.78 -3.96
N ILE A 197 12.88 37.09 -3.02
CA ILE A 197 11.43 36.85 -3.15
C ILE A 197 10.71 38.09 -3.69
N THR A 198 9.54 37.88 -4.30
CA THR A 198 8.71 38.96 -4.85
C THR A 198 7.35 38.97 -4.16
N VAL A 199 6.98 40.12 -3.61
CA VAL A 199 5.66 40.42 -3.04
C VAL A 199 4.91 41.31 -4.03
N TYR A 200 3.64 41.00 -4.28
CA TYR A 200 2.76 41.84 -5.10
C TYR A 200 1.86 42.64 -4.16
N GLY A 201 1.85 43.96 -4.28
CA GLY A 201 1.28 44.87 -3.29
C GLY A 201 2.29 45.25 -2.22
N ASP A 202 1.78 45.68 -1.06
CA ASP A 202 2.56 46.11 0.12
C ASP A 202 2.85 44.98 1.12
N GLY A 203 2.29 43.78 0.87
CA GLY A 203 2.44 42.60 1.73
C GLY A 203 1.49 42.56 2.93
N HIS A 204 0.59 43.54 3.07
CA HIS A 204 -0.40 43.59 4.15
C HIS A 204 -1.67 42.77 3.87
N GLN A 205 -1.83 42.24 2.66
CA GLN A 205 -2.93 41.33 2.36
C GLN A 205 -2.85 40.07 3.23
N THR A 206 -3.98 39.65 3.82
CA THR A 206 -4.06 38.52 4.74
C THR A 206 -4.67 37.29 4.11
N ARG A 207 -4.17 36.12 4.50
CA ARG A 207 -4.73 34.81 4.16
C ARG A 207 -4.86 33.95 5.41
N ASP A 208 -5.82 33.05 5.38
CA ASP A 208 -5.99 31.97 6.35
C ASP A 208 -5.18 30.77 5.87
N PHE A 209 -4.02 30.55 6.48
CA PHE A 209 -3.17 29.40 6.17
C PHE A 209 -3.53 28.23 7.07
N ILE A 210 -3.76 27.06 6.48
CA ILE A 210 -4.01 25.81 7.19
C ILE A 210 -2.95 24.78 6.81
N TYR A 211 -2.39 24.09 7.80
CA TYR A 211 -1.39 23.07 7.57
C TYR A 211 -2.04 21.78 7.02
N VAL A 212 -1.39 21.14 6.04
CA VAL A 212 -1.96 20.00 5.32
C VAL A 212 -2.30 18.79 6.20
N GLU A 213 -1.57 18.55 7.29
CA GLU A 213 -1.86 17.45 8.21
C GLU A 213 -3.15 17.70 9.01
N ASP A 214 -3.41 18.95 9.42
CA ASP A 214 -4.66 19.34 10.07
C ASP A 214 -5.86 19.11 9.15
N LEU A 215 -5.71 19.47 7.87
CA LEU A 215 -6.72 19.24 6.84
C LEU A 215 -6.95 17.74 6.63
N ALA A 216 -5.90 16.94 6.51
CA ALA A 216 -6.02 15.50 6.32
C ALA A 216 -6.74 14.82 7.50
N ASP A 217 -6.49 15.27 8.73
CA ASP A 217 -7.18 14.77 9.92
C ASP A 217 -8.68 15.11 9.91
N ALA A 218 -9.06 16.34 9.54
CA ALA A 218 -10.48 16.71 9.38
C ALA A 218 -11.21 15.83 8.35
N VAL A 219 -10.58 15.59 7.20
CA VAL A 219 -11.13 14.72 6.15
C VAL A 219 -11.32 13.29 6.68
N TYR A 220 -10.34 12.76 7.41
CA TYR A 220 -10.44 11.44 8.04
C TYR A 220 -11.59 11.37 9.05
N ARG A 221 -11.65 12.28 10.02
CA ARG A 221 -12.72 12.33 11.05
C ARG A 221 -14.11 12.44 10.45
N SER A 222 -14.21 13.05 9.27
CA SER A 222 -15.48 13.19 8.59
C SER A 222 -16.11 11.86 8.18
N VAL A 223 -15.33 10.80 8.01
CA VAL A 223 -15.83 9.48 7.60
C VAL A 223 -16.71 8.83 8.66
N GLU A 224 -16.35 8.96 9.94
CA GLU A 224 -17.07 8.37 11.07
C GLU A 224 -18.22 9.26 11.59
N SER A 225 -18.47 10.40 10.94
CA SER A 225 -19.50 11.36 11.35
C SER A 225 -20.75 11.28 10.47
N ASP A 226 -21.88 11.72 11.00
CA ASP A 226 -23.10 11.96 10.20
C ASP A 226 -23.11 13.33 9.50
N ALA A 227 -22.00 14.06 9.57
CA ALA A 227 -21.87 15.38 8.96
C ALA A 227 -22.15 15.33 7.45
N SER A 228 -22.92 16.31 6.99
CA SER A 228 -23.30 16.49 5.59
C SER A 228 -23.37 17.98 5.23
N GLY A 229 -23.42 18.27 3.92
CA GLY A 229 -23.50 19.63 3.41
C GLY A 229 -22.13 20.28 3.24
N VAL A 230 -22.02 21.57 3.54
CA VAL A 230 -20.79 22.37 3.32
C VAL A 230 -20.21 22.83 4.65
N MET A 231 -18.89 22.75 4.77
CA MET A 231 -18.11 23.23 5.91
C MET A 231 -16.85 23.96 5.48
N ASN A 232 -16.51 25.03 6.18
CA ASN A 232 -15.20 25.66 6.08
C ASN A 232 -14.16 24.84 6.85
N LEU A 233 -13.04 24.55 6.19
CA LEU A 233 -11.90 23.86 6.76
C LEU A 233 -10.69 24.78 6.69
N SER A 234 -10.43 25.43 7.82
CA SER A 234 -9.51 26.57 7.94
C SER A 234 -8.87 26.63 9.33
N SER A 235 -7.86 27.48 9.50
CA SER A 235 -7.31 27.79 10.83
C SER A 235 -8.09 28.90 11.55
N ASN A 236 -8.93 29.65 10.83
CA ASN A 236 -9.64 30.85 11.31
C ASN A 236 -8.64 31.90 11.82
N THR A 237 -7.63 32.18 10.99
CA THR A 237 -6.57 33.15 11.28
C THR A 237 -6.36 34.10 10.10
N GLU A 238 -5.84 35.30 10.38
CA GLU A 238 -5.44 36.26 9.35
C GLU A 238 -3.94 36.52 9.43
N ASN A 239 -3.18 35.93 8.50
CA ASN A 239 -1.74 36.11 8.43
C ASN A 239 -1.38 36.87 7.15
N SER A 240 -0.65 37.98 7.31
CA SER A 240 -0.21 38.79 6.17
C SER A 240 0.96 38.12 5.43
N VAL A 241 1.19 38.52 4.18
CA VAL A 241 2.39 38.06 3.44
C VAL A 241 3.66 38.54 4.17
N ASN A 242 3.64 39.72 4.78
CA ASN A 242 4.75 40.20 5.62
C ASN A 242 4.97 39.32 6.85
N ARG A 243 3.90 38.85 7.51
CA ARG A 243 4.01 37.90 8.62
C ARG A 243 4.64 36.57 8.19
N LEU A 244 4.26 36.06 7.02
CA LEU A 244 4.88 34.88 6.43
C LEU A 244 6.40 35.07 6.21
N ILE A 245 6.81 36.24 5.71
CA ILE A 245 8.22 36.59 5.51
C ILE A 245 8.98 36.64 6.84
N GLU A 246 8.40 37.30 7.86
CA GLU A 246 9.00 37.37 9.20
C GLU A 246 9.27 35.98 9.78
N VAL A 247 8.28 35.08 9.69
CA VAL A 247 8.43 33.71 10.20
C VAL A 247 9.50 32.95 9.44
N LEU A 248 9.50 33.01 8.10
CA LEU A 248 10.51 32.37 7.26
C LEU A 248 11.93 32.89 7.51
N GLN A 249 12.09 34.18 7.79
CA GLN A 249 13.38 34.79 8.14
C GLN A 249 13.97 34.22 9.44
N THR A 250 13.14 33.72 10.36
CA THR A 250 13.64 33.06 11.58
C THR A 250 14.27 31.70 11.31
N ILE A 251 13.87 31.03 10.21
CA ILE A 251 14.36 29.71 9.79
C ILE A 251 15.63 29.86 8.93
N GLN A 252 15.59 30.71 7.90
CA GLN A 252 16.73 30.97 7.02
C GLN A 252 16.73 32.45 6.57
N PRO A 253 17.90 33.12 6.55
CA PRO A 253 18.00 34.49 6.02
C PRO A 253 17.53 34.60 4.57
N ILE A 254 16.63 35.56 4.31
CA ILE A 254 16.14 35.87 2.96
C ILE A 254 17.06 36.91 2.32
N LYS A 255 17.56 36.62 1.11
CA LYS A 255 18.52 37.47 0.40
C LYS A 255 18.01 38.88 0.11
N SER A 256 16.78 39.00 -0.40
CA SER A 256 16.11 40.28 -0.65
C SER A 256 14.61 40.08 -0.85
N VAL A 257 13.83 41.12 -0.54
CA VAL A 257 12.39 41.18 -0.78
C VAL A 257 12.12 42.32 -1.75
N GLN A 258 11.43 42.02 -2.86
CA GLN A 258 11.05 43.01 -3.87
C GLN A 258 9.53 43.16 -3.90
N TYR A 259 9.06 44.39 -3.72
CA TYR A 259 7.64 44.72 -3.85
C TYR A 259 7.32 45.16 -5.28
N ARG A 260 6.22 44.66 -5.82
CA ARG A 260 5.68 45.01 -7.15
C ARG A 260 4.24 45.47 -7.03
N GLU A 261 3.68 46.00 -8.11
CA GLU A 261 2.27 46.38 -8.15
C GLU A 261 1.36 45.21 -7.77
N ALA A 262 0.28 45.54 -7.05
CA ALA A 262 -0.72 44.56 -6.64
C ALA A 262 -1.34 43.88 -7.86
N LYS A 263 -1.63 42.58 -7.74
CA LYS A 263 -2.32 41.85 -8.80
C LYS A 263 -3.79 42.27 -8.84
N GLN A 264 -4.27 42.61 -10.03
CA GLN A 264 -5.70 42.89 -10.22
C GLN A 264 -6.53 41.65 -9.88
N GLY A 265 -7.51 41.80 -9.00
CA GLY A 265 -8.39 40.71 -8.53
C GLY A 265 -7.86 39.92 -7.32
N ASP A 266 -6.74 40.33 -6.71
CA ASP A 266 -6.26 39.71 -5.48
C ASP A 266 -7.08 40.19 -4.28
N ILE A 267 -7.60 39.26 -3.48
CA ILE A 267 -8.43 39.56 -2.31
C ILE A 267 -7.55 40.19 -1.22
N PHE A 268 -8.01 41.25 -0.55
CA PHE A 268 -7.19 41.90 0.47
C PHE A 268 -7.19 41.14 1.81
N ARG A 269 -8.36 40.70 2.29
CA ARG A 269 -8.51 39.91 3.53
C ARG A 269 -9.27 38.62 3.28
N SER A 270 -8.79 37.53 3.86
CA SER A 270 -9.43 36.22 3.75
C SER A 270 -9.25 35.44 5.04
N SER A 271 -10.35 35.20 5.74
CA SER A 271 -10.44 34.31 6.91
C SER A 271 -11.77 33.57 6.87
N LEU A 272 -11.77 32.28 7.22
CA LEU A 272 -12.97 31.46 7.25
C LEU A 272 -13.28 31.04 8.70
N ASP A 273 -14.54 31.15 9.11
CA ASP A 273 -14.99 30.63 10.38
C ASP A 273 -15.06 29.09 10.32
N ASN A 274 -14.45 28.43 11.32
CA ASN A 274 -14.42 26.96 11.43
C ASN A 274 -15.26 26.43 12.62
N SER A 275 -16.23 27.21 13.11
CA SER A 275 -17.05 26.84 14.27
C SER A 275 -17.99 25.67 13.97
N LYS A 276 -18.41 25.50 12.71
CA LYS A 276 -19.27 24.39 12.27
C LYS A 276 -18.53 23.06 12.29
N ILE A 277 -17.34 22.99 11.68
CA ILE A 277 -16.55 21.77 11.62
C ILE A 277 -16.06 21.34 13.01
N LYS A 278 -15.68 22.30 13.86
CA LYS A 278 -15.32 22.05 15.27
C LYS A 278 -16.42 21.30 16.03
N ARG A 279 -17.67 21.74 15.87
CA ARG A 279 -18.82 21.13 16.55
C ARG A 279 -19.22 19.79 15.96
N GLN A 280 -19.13 19.61 14.64
CA GLN A 280 -19.66 18.41 13.98
C GLN A 280 -18.64 17.26 13.89
N LEU A 281 -17.34 17.57 13.85
CA LEU A 281 -16.27 16.57 13.68
C LEU A 281 -15.34 16.43 14.90
N ASP A 282 -15.59 17.19 15.97
CA ASP A 282 -14.69 17.29 17.13
C ASP A 282 -13.23 17.58 16.71
N TRP A 283 -13.08 18.46 15.72
CA TRP A 283 -11.80 18.75 15.09
C TRP A 283 -11.35 20.19 15.39
N ILE A 284 -10.07 20.37 15.69
CA ILE A 284 -9.42 21.68 15.82
C ILE A 284 -8.08 21.66 15.08
N PRO A 285 -7.63 22.79 14.50
CA PRO A 285 -6.28 22.88 13.94
C PRO A 285 -5.24 22.76 15.07
N MET A 286 -4.25 21.90 14.89
CA MET A 286 -3.23 21.59 15.90
C MET A 286 -1.90 22.29 15.63
N TYR A 287 -1.64 22.71 14.38
CA TYR A 287 -0.37 23.33 14.01
C TYR A 287 -0.47 24.85 13.92
N THR A 288 0.51 25.52 14.53
CA THR A 288 0.74 26.95 14.32
C THR A 288 1.36 27.22 12.95
N LEU A 289 1.30 28.49 12.49
CA LEU A 289 1.92 28.89 11.23
C LEU A 289 3.43 28.59 11.26
N GLU A 290 4.08 28.93 12.37
CA GLU A 290 5.51 28.74 12.64
C GLU A 290 5.93 27.27 12.53
N GLU A 291 5.25 26.36 13.24
CA GLU A 291 5.56 24.92 13.22
C GLU A 291 5.35 24.32 11.83
N GLY A 292 4.24 24.68 11.17
CA GLY A 292 3.95 24.18 9.83
C GLY A 292 4.98 24.67 8.81
N LEU A 293 5.43 25.93 8.91
CA LEU A 293 6.44 26.49 7.99
C LEU A 293 7.82 25.87 8.22
N GLU A 294 8.20 25.61 9.46
CA GLU A 294 9.44 24.92 9.78
C GLU A 294 9.46 23.50 9.18
N LYS A 295 8.39 22.72 9.40
CA LYS A 295 8.25 21.39 8.80
C LYS A 295 8.30 21.44 7.27
N THR A 296 7.61 22.42 6.68
CA THR A 296 7.57 22.59 5.22
C THR A 296 8.97 22.91 4.69
N TYR A 297 9.66 23.88 5.28
CA TYR A 297 11.01 24.26 4.90
C TYR A 297 11.99 23.08 4.96
N ARG A 298 11.99 22.33 6.08
CA ARG A 298 12.86 21.16 6.26
C ARG A 298 12.64 20.13 5.15
N TRP A 299 11.38 19.84 4.83
CA TRP A 299 11.07 18.91 3.74
C TRP A 299 11.63 19.38 2.39
N PHE A 300 11.46 20.65 2.03
CA PHE A 300 12.01 21.20 0.80
C PHE A 300 13.56 21.17 0.79
N ALA A 301 14.19 21.45 1.93
CA ALA A 301 15.65 21.41 2.07
C ALA A 301 16.21 19.99 1.84
N ASP A 302 15.55 18.97 2.40
CA ASP A 302 15.98 17.57 2.27
C ASP A 302 15.78 17.03 0.84
N HIS A 303 14.73 17.47 0.14
CA HIS A 303 14.37 16.95 -1.19
C HIS A 303 15.06 17.70 -2.35
N LYS A 304 15.71 18.84 -2.09
CA LYS A 304 16.44 19.62 -3.10
C LYS A 304 17.69 18.92 -3.65
N VAL A 305 18.19 17.88 -2.98
CA VAL A 305 19.41 17.16 -3.36
C VAL A 305 19.22 16.27 -4.61
N LYS A 306 17.98 16.06 -5.07
CA LYS A 306 17.68 15.25 -6.27
C LYS A 306 17.12 16.12 -7.42
N GLU A 307 17.98 16.80 -8.18
CA GLU A 307 17.53 17.38 -9.45
C GLU A 307 17.38 16.30 -10.54
N VAL A 308 16.13 16.07 -10.96
CA VAL A 308 15.80 15.38 -12.20
C VAL A 308 15.95 16.37 -13.36
N PRO A 309 16.69 16.05 -14.43
CA PRO A 309 16.90 16.96 -15.55
C PRO A 309 15.57 17.26 -16.26
N LYS A 310 15.30 18.55 -16.48
CA LYS A 310 14.16 19.02 -17.28
C LYS A 310 14.18 18.34 -18.65
N PRO A 311 13.05 17.80 -19.14
CA PRO A 311 13.01 17.14 -20.44
C PRO A 311 13.40 18.12 -21.54
N LYS A 312 14.41 17.76 -22.33
CA LYS A 312 14.77 18.47 -23.55
C LYS A 312 13.54 18.52 -24.46
N LYS A 313 13.21 19.71 -24.97
CA LYS A 313 12.20 19.88 -26.03
C LYS A 313 12.57 18.92 -27.18
N PRO A 314 11.62 18.16 -27.74
CA PRO A 314 11.94 17.14 -28.73
C PRO A 314 12.53 17.78 -29.99
N GLU A 315 13.71 17.32 -30.40
CA GLU A 315 14.48 17.75 -31.59
C GLU A 315 13.73 17.51 -32.93
N ASN A 316 12.54 16.93 -32.90
CA ASN A 316 11.80 16.47 -34.09
C ASN A 316 10.82 17.50 -34.69
N PHE A 317 10.79 18.76 -34.22
CA PHE A 317 9.87 19.77 -34.75
C PHE A 317 10.10 20.08 -36.24
N LEU A 318 11.37 20.19 -36.66
CA LEU A 318 11.75 20.46 -38.06
C LEU A 318 11.39 19.28 -38.97
N LEU A 319 11.63 18.04 -38.51
CA LEU A 319 11.34 16.84 -39.29
C LEU A 319 9.83 16.65 -39.52
N ALA A 320 9.00 16.98 -38.52
CA ALA A 320 7.55 16.93 -38.62
C ALA A 320 6.99 18.01 -39.57
N TYR A 321 7.62 19.19 -39.62
CA TYR A 321 7.26 20.25 -40.55
C TYR A 321 7.59 19.87 -42.01
N PHE A 322 8.79 19.31 -42.25
CA PHE A 322 9.19 18.83 -43.58
C PHE A 322 8.27 17.71 -44.10
N LYS A 323 7.86 16.77 -43.25
CA LYS A 323 6.90 15.72 -43.64
C LYS A 323 5.53 16.26 -44.05
N LYS A 324 5.10 17.41 -43.52
CA LYS A 324 3.84 18.06 -43.93
C LYS A 324 3.94 18.78 -45.27
N LEU A 325 5.15 19.21 -45.67
CA LEU A 325 5.39 19.94 -46.93
C LEU A 325 5.67 19.02 -48.12
N LEU A 326 6.16 17.80 -47.88
CA LEU A 326 6.54 16.86 -48.93
C LEU A 326 5.44 16.61 -50.00
N PRO A 327 4.14 16.40 -49.63
CA PRO A 327 3.09 16.17 -50.63
C PRO A 327 2.83 17.36 -51.56
N TYR A 328 3.10 18.59 -51.11
CA TYR A 328 2.94 19.79 -51.92
C TYR A 328 4.10 19.97 -52.92
N LEU A 329 5.30 19.49 -52.57
CA LEU A 329 6.42 19.44 -53.51
C LEU A 329 6.19 18.37 -54.57
N GLU A 330 5.66 17.20 -54.19
CA GLU A 330 5.25 16.14 -55.12
C GLU A 330 4.15 16.62 -56.07
N ASN A 331 3.16 17.37 -55.56
CA ASN A 331 2.12 18.02 -56.36
C ASN A 331 2.71 18.97 -57.41
N ALA A 332 3.58 19.89 -56.98
CA ALA A 332 4.23 20.84 -57.88
C ALA A 332 5.11 20.14 -58.93
N LEU A 333 5.86 19.10 -58.55
CA LEU A 333 6.70 18.34 -59.46
C LEU A 333 5.89 17.55 -60.50
N ALA A 334 4.81 16.90 -60.06
CA ALA A 334 3.87 16.22 -60.97
C ALA A 334 3.24 17.20 -61.97
N PHE A 335 2.91 18.41 -61.52
CA PHE A 335 2.38 19.46 -62.39
C PHE A 335 3.41 19.95 -63.43
N ILE A 336 4.69 20.07 -63.07
CA ILE A 336 5.76 20.40 -64.04
C ILE A 336 5.83 19.34 -65.16
N VAL A 337 5.68 18.06 -64.80
CA VAL A 337 5.63 16.96 -65.77
C VAL A 337 4.43 17.10 -66.70
N VAL A 338 3.26 17.48 -66.18
CA VAL A 338 2.05 17.73 -66.98
C VAL A 338 2.29 18.86 -67.99
N ILE A 339 2.84 20.00 -67.56
CA ILE A 339 3.18 21.11 -68.45
C ILE A 339 4.12 20.64 -69.57
N PHE A 340 5.17 19.91 -69.22
CA PHE A 340 6.14 19.40 -70.19
C PHE A 340 5.48 18.46 -71.21
N LEU A 341 4.67 17.50 -70.75
CA LEU A 341 3.98 16.55 -71.62
C LEU A 341 3.00 17.25 -72.57
N THR A 342 2.17 18.16 -72.05
CA THR A 342 1.19 18.89 -72.88
C THR A 342 1.87 19.74 -73.95
N VAL A 343 2.95 20.46 -73.61
CA VAL A 343 3.71 21.25 -74.58
C VAL A 343 4.46 20.37 -75.58
N TYR A 344 4.98 19.22 -75.15
CA TYR A 344 5.74 18.30 -75.99
C TYR A 344 4.86 17.62 -77.06
N VAL A 345 3.65 17.19 -76.68
CA VAL A 345 2.66 16.61 -77.59
C VAL A 345 2.22 17.65 -78.62
N HIS A 346 1.83 18.84 -78.16
CA HIS A 346 1.32 19.92 -79.01
C HIS A 346 2.34 20.48 -80.02
N ASN A 347 3.64 20.29 -79.81
CA ASN A 347 4.69 20.66 -80.77
C ASN A 347 4.89 19.61 -81.89
N GLY A 348 3.93 18.69 -82.10
CA GLY A 348 3.87 17.79 -83.24
C GLY A 348 4.85 16.60 -83.19
N LYS A 349 5.32 16.22 -82.00
CA LYS A 349 6.21 15.05 -81.82
C LYS A 349 5.48 13.75 -81.50
N LEU A 350 4.20 13.80 -81.10
CA LEU A 350 3.34 12.64 -80.84
C LEU A 350 1.93 12.88 -81.41
N TYR A 351 1.72 12.55 -82.68
CA TYR A 351 0.45 12.78 -83.39
C TYR A 351 -0.75 11.98 -82.85
N ASP A 352 -0.53 10.86 -82.16
CA ASP A 352 -1.61 9.98 -81.67
C ASP A 352 -2.21 10.43 -80.32
N LEU A 353 -1.70 11.50 -79.70
CA LEU A 353 -2.12 11.96 -78.36
C LEU A 353 -2.60 13.42 -78.31
N ASP A 354 -2.84 14.06 -79.46
CA ASP A 354 -3.20 15.49 -79.51
C ASP A 354 -4.49 15.84 -78.74
N ASP A 355 -5.41 14.89 -78.58
CA ASP A 355 -6.67 15.06 -77.82
C ASP A 355 -6.56 14.63 -76.33
N PHE A 356 -5.37 14.23 -75.86
CA PHE A 356 -5.22 13.68 -74.50
C PHE A 356 -5.04 14.77 -73.43
N ASP A 357 -5.93 14.75 -72.43
CA ASP A 357 -5.90 15.71 -71.33
C ASP A 357 -5.07 15.22 -70.12
N PHE A 358 -3.78 15.55 -70.14
CA PHE A 358 -2.86 15.24 -69.03
C PHE A 358 -3.24 15.93 -67.71
N SER A 359 -3.89 17.11 -67.77
CA SER A 359 -4.32 17.86 -66.58
C SER A 359 -5.46 17.15 -65.86
N PHE A 360 -6.40 16.57 -66.60
CA PHE A 360 -7.48 15.76 -66.05
C PHE A 360 -6.95 14.55 -65.27
N PHE A 361 -6.03 13.77 -65.86
CA PHE A 361 -5.42 12.61 -65.20
C PHE A 361 -4.63 12.99 -63.96
N TYR A 362 -3.91 14.10 -64.00
CA TYR A 362 -3.17 14.63 -62.87
C TYR A 362 -4.08 14.98 -61.68
N ILE A 363 -5.22 15.63 -61.93
CA ILE A 363 -6.21 15.95 -60.88
C ILE A 363 -6.74 14.66 -60.24
N ILE A 364 -7.05 13.64 -61.04
CA ILE A 364 -7.51 12.33 -60.56
C ILE A 364 -6.43 11.68 -59.68
N LEU A 365 -5.19 11.62 -60.16
CA LEU A 365 -4.07 10.99 -59.46
C LEU A 365 -3.82 11.63 -58.10
N MET A 366 -3.74 12.96 -58.05
CA MET A 366 -3.51 13.68 -56.79
C MET A 366 -4.71 13.56 -55.84
N GLY A 367 -5.93 13.51 -56.36
CA GLY A 367 -7.13 13.26 -55.56
C GLY A 367 -7.18 11.86 -54.96
N ILE A 368 -6.80 10.83 -55.72
CA ILE A 368 -6.76 9.44 -55.24
C ILE A 368 -5.66 9.26 -54.19
N MET A 369 -4.46 9.80 -54.43
CA MET A 369 -3.32 9.60 -53.55
C MET A 369 -3.41 10.40 -52.24
N TYR A 370 -3.89 11.64 -52.30
CA TYR A 370 -3.77 12.58 -51.17
C TYR A 370 -5.08 13.28 -50.78
N GLY A 371 -6.21 12.94 -51.42
CA GLY A 371 -7.52 13.50 -51.09
C GLY A 371 -7.68 14.96 -51.50
N SER A 372 -8.65 15.66 -50.88
CA SER A 372 -9.03 17.03 -51.27
C SER A 372 -7.90 18.06 -51.08
N ARG A 373 -7.00 17.84 -50.11
CA ARG A 373 -5.89 18.75 -49.81
C ARG A 373 -4.93 18.96 -50.97
N GLN A 374 -4.81 17.99 -51.87
CA GLN A 374 -3.94 18.08 -53.05
C GLN A 374 -4.74 18.14 -54.35
N SER A 375 -5.95 17.58 -54.42
CA SER A 375 -6.80 17.74 -55.61
C SER A 375 -7.22 19.19 -55.83
N ILE A 376 -7.48 19.97 -54.78
CA ILE A 376 -7.85 21.39 -54.91
C ILE A 376 -6.70 22.22 -55.51
N PRO A 377 -5.45 22.17 -54.99
CA PRO A 377 -4.30 22.79 -55.66
C PRO A 377 -4.08 22.28 -57.09
N ALA A 378 -4.25 20.97 -57.33
CA ALA A 378 -4.09 20.40 -58.66
C ALA A 378 -5.11 20.94 -59.66
N VAL A 379 -6.38 21.11 -59.25
CA VAL A 379 -7.43 21.76 -60.04
C VAL A 379 -7.06 23.21 -60.33
N PHE A 380 -6.62 23.96 -59.32
CA PHE A 380 -6.26 25.36 -59.48
C PHE A 380 -5.10 25.55 -60.48
N LEU A 381 -4.03 24.76 -60.31
CA LEU A 381 -2.87 24.76 -61.20
C LEU A 381 -3.26 24.37 -62.63
N SER A 382 -4.08 23.34 -62.79
CA SER A 382 -4.55 22.86 -64.10
C SER A 382 -5.46 23.88 -64.81
N SER A 383 -6.37 24.53 -64.07
CA SER A 383 -7.24 25.57 -64.63
C SER A 383 -6.46 26.82 -65.03
N ILE A 384 -5.48 27.25 -64.23
CA ILE A 384 -4.58 28.35 -64.61
C ILE A 384 -3.78 28.00 -65.86
N PHE A 385 -3.21 26.79 -65.89
CA PHE A 385 -2.44 26.33 -67.04
C PHE A 385 -3.28 26.29 -68.32
N TYR A 386 -4.49 25.77 -68.24
CA TYR A 386 -5.43 25.73 -69.38
C TYR A 386 -5.67 27.14 -69.96
N VAL A 387 -5.93 28.13 -69.09
CA VAL A 387 -6.11 29.53 -69.52
C VAL A 387 -4.81 30.14 -70.06
N SER A 388 -3.68 29.97 -69.37
CA SER A 388 -2.38 30.53 -69.78
C SER A 388 -1.90 29.94 -71.10
N PHE A 389 -2.09 28.63 -71.31
CA PHE A 389 -1.73 27.96 -72.55
C PHE A 389 -2.59 28.46 -73.72
N GLY A 390 -3.90 28.67 -73.51
CA GLY A 390 -4.77 29.28 -74.51
C GLY A 390 -4.35 30.71 -74.89
N LEU A 391 -3.92 31.53 -73.92
CA LEU A 391 -3.37 32.87 -74.18
C LEU A 391 -2.06 32.81 -74.99
N MET A 392 -1.17 31.85 -74.70
CA MET A 392 0.07 31.67 -75.46
C MET A 392 -0.18 31.25 -76.91
N GLN A 393 -1.32 30.61 -77.20
CA GLN A 393 -1.75 30.27 -78.56
C GLN A 393 -2.46 31.44 -79.29
N GLY A 394 -2.51 32.63 -78.67
CA GLY A 394 -3.08 33.83 -79.27
C GLY A 394 -4.58 34.01 -79.05
N ARG A 395 -5.21 33.25 -78.15
CA ARG A 395 -6.59 33.53 -77.72
C ARG A 395 -6.62 34.74 -76.79
N ASP A 396 -7.65 35.57 -76.89
CA ASP A 396 -7.88 36.67 -75.94
C ASP A 396 -8.53 36.16 -74.64
N LEU A 397 -8.24 36.81 -73.52
CA LEU A 397 -8.77 36.43 -72.21
C LEU A 397 -10.29 36.52 -72.14
N ILE A 398 -10.88 37.54 -72.78
CA ILE A 398 -12.34 37.71 -72.81
C ILE A 398 -12.95 36.56 -73.63
N SER A 399 -12.33 36.19 -74.76
CA SER A 399 -12.78 35.07 -75.58
C SER A 399 -12.80 33.74 -74.80
N LEU A 400 -11.74 33.45 -74.03
CA LEU A 400 -11.65 32.23 -73.21
C LEU A 400 -12.70 32.17 -72.09
N LEU A 401 -13.11 33.32 -71.55
CA LEU A 401 -14.12 33.39 -70.49
C LEU A 401 -15.55 33.31 -71.01
N TYR A 402 -15.78 33.60 -72.29
CA TYR A 402 -17.09 33.48 -72.95
C TYR A 402 -17.24 32.18 -73.76
N ASP A 403 -16.15 31.48 -74.02
CA ASP A 403 -16.14 30.18 -74.68
C ASP A 403 -16.75 29.09 -73.77
N SER A 404 -17.86 28.52 -74.22
CA SER A 404 -18.57 27.47 -73.48
C SER A 404 -17.75 26.21 -73.30
N GLU A 405 -16.85 25.88 -74.23
CA GLU A 405 -15.98 24.69 -74.11
C GLU A 405 -14.95 24.87 -73.01
N SER A 406 -14.28 26.04 -72.98
CA SER A 406 -13.32 26.39 -71.94
C SER A 406 -13.94 26.43 -70.53
N LEU A 407 -15.15 26.99 -70.41
CA LEU A 407 -15.89 27.00 -69.15
C LEU A 407 -16.32 25.57 -68.73
N ALA A 408 -16.77 24.74 -69.67
CA ALA A 408 -17.14 23.36 -69.40
C ALA A 408 -15.93 22.54 -68.92
N GLN A 409 -14.76 22.72 -69.52
CA GLN A 409 -13.54 22.01 -69.13
C GLN A 409 -13.11 22.34 -67.69
N ILE A 410 -13.09 23.62 -67.34
CA ILE A 410 -12.76 24.06 -65.98
C ILE A 410 -13.79 23.53 -64.98
N ALA A 411 -15.08 23.55 -65.34
CA ALA A 411 -16.13 22.98 -64.50
C ALA A 411 -15.94 21.47 -64.26
N VAL A 412 -15.52 20.73 -65.29
CA VAL A 412 -15.18 19.30 -65.18
C VAL A 412 -14.01 19.07 -64.24
N TYR A 413 -12.92 19.86 -64.34
CA TYR A 413 -11.79 19.79 -63.42
C TYR A 413 -12.20 20.00 -61.97
N VAL A 414 -12.98 21.05 -61.71
CA VAL A 414 -13.49 21.38 -60.37
C VAL A 414 -14.37 20.25 -59.84
N PHE A 415 -15.32 19.78 -60.65
CA PHE A 415 -16.25 18.73 -60.25
C PHE A 415 -15.52 17.43 -59.91
N VAL A 416 -14.62 16.97 -60.79
CA VAL A 416 -13.88 15.72 -60.61
C VAL A 416 -12.90 15.81 -59.44
N GLY A 417 -12.16 16.92 -59.31
CA GLY A 417 -11.23 17.12 -58.21
C GLY A 417 -11.92 17.15 -56.84
N ILE A 418 -13.10 17.77 -56.75
CA ILE A 418 -13.91 17.78 -55.52
C ILE A 418 -14.50 16.40 -55.25
N ALA A 419 -15.12 15.75 -56.25
CA ALA A 419 -15.80 14.46 -56.07
C ALA A 419 -14.84 13.35 -55.63
N ILE A 420 -13.67 13.24 -56.28
CA ILE A 420 -12.65 12.25 -55.93
C ILE A 420 -12.03 12.58 -54.58
N GLY A 421 -11.61 13.84 -54.38
CA GLY A 421 -11.01 14.28 -53.12
C GLY A 421 -11.93 14.02 -51.92
N TYR A 422 -13.22 14.34 -52.05
CA TYR A 422 -14.22 14.09 -51.01
C TYR A 422 -14.41 12.59 -50.72
N THR A 423 -14.48 11.75 -51.77
CA THR A 423 -14.70 10.31 -51.63
C THR A 423 -13.53 9.64 -50.91
N VAL A 424 -12.30 10.02 -51.26
CA VAL A 424 -11.07 9.53 -50.62
C VAL A 424 -10.99 10.02 -49.17
N ASP A 425 -11.26 11.29 -48.91
CA ASP A 425 -11.27 11.83 -47.54
C ASP A 425 -12.33 11.18 -46.67
N ARG A 426 -13.49 10.83 -47.23
CA ARG A 426 -14.55 10.09 -46.52
C ARG A 426 -14.08 8.69 -46.15
N LYS A 427 -13.44 7.95 -47.08
CA LYS A 427 -12.88 6.63 -46.78
C LYS A 427 -11.75 6.71 -45.76
N ASN A 428 -10.80 7.63 -45.92
CA ASN A 428 -9.69 7.81 -45.00
C ASN A 428 -10.18 8.15 -43.58
N ARG A 429 -11.21 9.00 -43.44
CA ARG A 429 -11.85 9.26 -42.15
C ARG A 429 -12.48 8.02 -41.54
N ALA A 430 -13.17 7.20 -42.33
CA ALA A 430 -13.75 5.94 -41.85
C ALA A 430 -12.66 4.96 -41.37
N VAL A 431 -11.58 4.78 -42.15
CA VAL A 431 -10.44 3.92 -41.80
C VAL A 431 -9.78 4.40 -40.50
N ASN A 432 -9.50 5.70 -40.37
CA ASN A 432 -8.93 6.27 -39.16
C ASN A 432 -9.85 6.08 -37.95
N SER A 433 -11.17 6.23 -38.14
CA SER A 433 -12.14 5.98 -37.07
C SER A 433 -12.12 4.51 -36.62
N TYR A 434 -12.09 3.55 -37.55
CA TYR A 434 -11.96 2.13 -37.21
C TYR A 434 -10.64 1.83 -36.51
N ALA A 435 -9.52 2.38 -36.98
CA ALA A 435 -8.23 2.22 -36.32
C ALA A 435 -8.24 2.75 -34.88
N SER A 436 -8.82 3.94 -34.65
CA SER A 436 -9.00 4.47 -33.30
C SER A 436 -9.92 3.62 -32.43
N GLN A 437 -10.97 3.00 -33.00
CA GLN A 437 -11.83 2.08 -32.26
C GLN A 437 -11.11 0.80 -31.86
N VAL A 438 -10.34 0.21 -32.77
CA VAL A 438 -9.51 -0.98 -32.49
C VAL A 438 -8.51 -0.68 -31.38
N GLN A 439 -7.79 0.43 -31.49
CA GLN A 439 -6.84 0.85 -30.45
C GLN A 439 -7.54 1.07 -29.10
N ALA A 440 -8.71 1.71 -29.07
CA ALA A 440 -9.46 1.92 -27.84
C ALA A 440 -9.95 0.59 -27.21
N ILE A 441 -10.28 -0.41 -28.03
CA ILE A 441 -10.65 -1.76 -27.57
C ILE A 441 -9.42 -2.48 -27.01
N GLU A 442 -8.27 -2.43 -27.67
CA GLU A 442 -7.01 -3.01 -27.20
C GLU A 442 -6.60 -2.40 -25.85
N GLU A 443 -6.56 -1.07 -25.75
CA GLU A 443 -6.26 -0.36 -24.50
C GLU A 443 -7.26 -0.68 -23.37
N ARG A 444 -8.53 -0.97 -23.72
CA ARG A 444 -9.53 -1.39 -22.73
C ARG A 444 -9.30 -2.84 -22.31
N TYR A 445 -8.95 -3.72 -23.24
CA TYR A 445 -8.65 -5.11 -22.95
C TYR A 445 -7.42 -5.24 -22.04
N GLU A 446 -6.34 -4.52 -22.34
CA GLU A 446 -5.13 -4.51 -21.51
C GLU A 446 -5.43 -4.04 -20.09
N PHE A 447 -6.17 -2.94 -19.95
CA PHE A 447 -6.58 -2.42 -18.65
C PHE A 447 -7.48 -3.39 -17.87
N LEU A 448 -8.45 -4.04 -18.54
CA LEU A 448 -9.30 -5.05 -17.91
C LEU A 448 -8.50 -6.28 -17.49
N ASN A 449 -7.51 -6.68 -18.28
CA ASN A 449 -6.63 -7.80 -17.96
C ASN A 449 -5.74 -7.48 -16.75
N GLU A 450 -5.24 -6.25 -16.65
CA GLU A 450 -4.52 -5.75 -15.47
C GLU A 450 -5.41 -5.80 -14.22
N ILE A 451 -6.62 -5.21 -14.27
CA ILE A 451 -7.59 -5.30 -13.17
C ILE A 451 -7.92 -6.75 -12.80
N PHE A 452 -8.11 -7.62 -13.80
CA PHE A 452 -8.41 -9.02 -13.58
C PHE A 452 -7.27 -9.72 -12.84
N ASN A 453 -6.02 -9.51 -13.26
CA ASN A 453 -4.85 -10.09 -12.61
C ASN A 453 -4.67 -9.56 -11.18
N ASP A 454 -4.89 -8.26 -10.96
CA ASP A 454 -4.87 -7.67 -9.61
C ASP A 454 -5.96 -8.22 -8.71
N THR A 455 -7.18 -8.37 -9.24
CA THR A 455 -8.31 -8.95 -8.51
C THR A 455 -8.04 -10.42 -8.21
N ARG A 456 -7.44 -11.14 -9.15
CA ARG A 456 -7.04 -12.54 -8.96
C ARG A 456 -5.96 -12.65 -7.89
N LYS A 457 -4.97 -11.76 -7.89
CA LYS A 457 -3.92 -11.70 -6.86
C LYS A 457 -4.51 -11.41 -5.48
N VAL A 458 -5.41 -10.42 -5.37
CA VAL A 458 -6.13 -10.17 -4.10
C VAL A 458 -6.99 -11.35 -3.70
N LYS A 459 -7.65 -12.03 -4.64
CA LYS A 459 -8.40 -13.25 -4.34
C LYS A 459 -7.48 -14.37 -3.86
N GLU A 460 -6.30 -14.55 -4.46
CA GLU A 460 -5.29 -15.52 -4.04
C GLU A 460 -4.70 -15.15 -2.67
N GLU A 461 -4.47 -13.87 -2.40
CA GLU A 461 -4.06 -13.34 -1.10
C GLU A 461 -5.15 -13.53 -0.04
N LEU A 462 -6.40 -13.21 -0.34
CA LEU A 462 -7.56 -13.45 0.53
C LEU A 462 -7.81 -14.94 0.73
N GLN A 463 -7.62 -15.77 -0.30
CA GLN A 463 -7.73 -17.22 -0.19
C GLN A 463 -6.59 -17.78 0.64
N SER A 464 -5.37 -17.28 0.46
CA SER A 464 -4.22 -17.60 1.32
C SER A 464 -4.47 -17.11 2.74
N GLN A 465 -5.05 -15.93 2.93
CA GLN A 465 -5.49 -15.43 4.22
C GLN A 465 -6.61 -16.29 4.78
N ILE A 466 -7.58 -16.80 4.03
CA ILE A 466 -8.63 -17.72 4.52
C ILE A 466 -8.02 -19.09 4.88
N ILE A 467 -7.09 -19.59 4.07
CA ILE A 467 -6.35 -20.83 4.33
C ILE A 467 -5.42 -20.66 5.56
N ASN A 468 -4.93 -19.45 5.82
CA ASN A 468 -4.03 -19.12 6.93
C ASN A 468 -4.74 -18.47 8.15
N SER A 469 -5.96 -17.97 8.01
CA SER A 469 -6.77 -17.33 9.05
C SER A 469 -7.62 -18.42 9.70
N SER A 470 -7.10 -18.93 10.81
CA SER A 470 -7.85 -18.91 12.07
C SER A 470 -9.35 -19.27 12.03
N ASP A 471 -9.69 -20.41 11.43
CA ASP A 471 -10.60 -21.36 12.09
C ASP A 471 -9.80 -22.58 12.53
N SER A 472 -8.85 -22.29 13.42
CA SER A 472 -8.84 -22.75 14.81
C SER A 472 -9.27 -24.18 15.11
N PHE A 473 -10.31 -24.78 14.53
CA PHE A 473 -10.62 -26.18 14.81
C PHE A 473 -9.57 -27.15 14.29
N GLY A 474 -9.09 -27.01 13.05
CA GLY A 474 -8.10 -27.96 12.51
C GLY A 474 -6.77 -27.89 13.25
N LYS A 475 -6.22 -26.68 13.42
CA LYS A 475 -4.98 -26.46 14.16
C LYS A 475 -5.13 -26.73 15.65
N ILE A 476 -6.19 -26.25 16.32
CA ILE A 476 -6.42 -26.59 17.74
C ILE A 476 -6.64 -28.09 17.88
N TYR A 477 -7.37 -28.76 16.99
CA TYR A 477 -7.53 -30.22 17.03
C TYR A 477 -6.19 -30.92 16.87
N THR A 478 -5.35 -30.53 15.90
CA THR A 478 -4.01 -31.09 15.74
C THR A 478 -3.14 -30.86 16.97
N ILE A 479 -3.14 -29.63 17.52
CA ILE A 479 -2.42 -29.28 18.75
C ILE A 479 -2.93 -30.12 19.93
N THR A 480 -4.25 -30.19 20.12
CA THR A 480 -4.87 -30.93 21.23
C THR A 480 -4.59 -32.42 21.08
N LYS A 481 -4.59 -32.95 19.85
CA LYS A 481 -4.27 -34.34 19.53
C LYS A 481 -2.79 -34.65 19.76
N GLU A 482 -1.88 -33.76 19.37
CA GLU A 482 -0.45 -33.90 19.64
C GLU A 482 -0.14 -33.83 21.15
N LEU A 483 -0.94 -33.06 21.89
CA LEU A 483 -0.84 -32.96 23.35
C LEU A 483 -1.68 -34.00 24.12
N ASP A 484 -2.44 -34.88 23.44
CA ASP A 484 -3.30 -35.90 24.09
C ASP A 484 -2.48 -37.13 24.50
N THR A 485 -1.68 -36.95 25.55
CA THR A 485 -0.94 -38.01 26.21
C THR A 485 -1.02 -37.83 27.73
N LEU A 486 -0.88 -38.92 28.47
CA LEU A 486 -0.98 -38.92 29.93
C LEU A 486 0.40 -38.88 30.61
N GLU A 487 1.49 -38.86 29.84
CA GLU A 487 2.87 -38.82 30.34
C GLU A 487 3.46 -37.41 30.16
N PRO A 488 3.78 -36.67 31.25
CA PRO A 488 4.22 -35.28 31.18
C PRO A 488 5.46 -35.05 30.29
N GLU A 489 6.41 -35.99 30.25
CA GLU A 489 7.62 -35.88 29.42
C GLU A 489 7.30 -35.84 27.91
N ASN A 490 6.28 -36.58 27.49
CA ASN A 490 5.82 -36.58 26.10
C ASN A 490 5.08 -35.28 25.76
N ILE A 491 4.36 -34.71 26.72
CA ILE A 491 3.71 -33.39 26.55
C ILE A 491 4.77 -32.31 26.36
N TYR A 492 5.85 -32.30 27.17
CA TYR A 492 6.92 -31.33 26.98
C TYR A 492 7.56 -31.41 25.60
N SER A 493 7.84 -32.62 25.11
CA SER A 493 8.40 -32.80 23.76
C SER A 493 7.44 -32.36 22.65
N SER A 494 6.15 -32.70 22.79
CA SER A 494 5.13 -32.36 21.79
C SER A 494 4.80 -30.87 21.80
N ALA A 495 4.82 -30.23 22.97
CA ALA A 495 4.64 -28.81 23.15
C ALA A 495 5.70 -27.98 22.41
N VAL A 496 6.96 -28.44 22.39
CA VAL A 496 8.01 -27.80 21.58
C VAL A 496 7.62 -27.81 20.10
N GLY A 497 7.24 -28.96 19.53
CA GLY A 497 6.85 -29.05 18.11
C GLY A 497 5.62 -28.21 17.75
N VAL A 498 4.63 -28.19 18.63
CA VAL A 498 3.45 -27.30 18.49
C VAL A 498 3.89 -25.84 18.43
N LEU A 499 4.73 -25.41 19.36
CA LEU A 499 5.20 -24.03 19.43
C LEU A 499 6.11 -23.68 18.24
N GLU A 500 6.93 -24.61 17.74
CA GLU A 500 7.74 -24.41 16.53
C GLU A 500 6.85 -24.10 15.33
N SER A 501 5.78 -24.88 15.14
CA SER A 501 4.82 -24.67 14.06
C SER A 501 4.04 -23.37 14.19
N ILE A 502 3.67 -22.99 15.41
CA ILE A 502 2.83 -21.82 15.68
C ILE A 502 3.64 -20.53 15.59
N MET A 503 4.80 -20.51 16.25
CA MET A 503 5.66 -19.32 16.38
C MET A 503 6.61 -19.17 15.19
N LYS A 504 6.72 -20.20 14.32
CA LYS A 504 7.68 -20.26 13.22
C LYS A 504 9.11 -19.97 13.70
N SER A 505 9.44 -20.52 14.87
CA SER A 505 10.74 -20.42 15.52
C SER A 505 11.25 -21.83 15.77
N ASP A 506 12.53 -22.05 15.55
CA ASP A 506 13.24 -23.31 15.81
C ASP A 506 14.13 -23.20 17.05
N ALA A 507 13.95 -22.18 17.89
CA ALA A 507 14.70 -21.97 19.12
C ALA A 507 13.76 -21.88 20.33
N ILE A 508 13.09 -22.99 20.65
CA ILE A 508 12.16 -23.10 21.78
C ILE A 508 12.74 -24.00 22.86
N SER A 509 12.52 -23.66 24.13
CA SER A 509 12.92 -24.48 25.27
C SER A 509 11.85 -24.54 26.34
N ILE A 510 11.77 -25.67 27.04
CA ILE A 510 10.92 -25.85 28.20
C ILE A 510 11.76 -26.33 29.39
N TYR A 511 11.70 -25.58 30.49
CA TYR A 511 12.35 -25.93 31.75
C TYR A 511 11.31 -26.28 32.81
N SER A 512 11.45 -27.44 33.46
CA SER A 512 10.64 -27.78 34.64
C SER A 512 11.20 -27.12 35.90
N VAL A 513 10.32 -26.67 36.79
CA VAL A 513 10.66 -26.14 38.10
C VAL A 513 10.78 -27.30 39.10
N ASN A 514 11.82 -27.31 39.95
CA ASN A 514 11.95 -28.32 41.00
C ASN A 514 10.94 -28.08 42.16
N LYS A 515 10.71 -29.08 43.01
CA LYS A 515 9.76 -28.98 44.15
C LYS A 515 10.02 -27.83 45.12
N HIS A 516 11.28 -27.37 45.22
CA HIS A 516 11.68 -26.27 46.10
C HIS A 516 11.73 -24.91 45.39
N GLY A 517 11.30 -24.81 44.13
CA GLY A 517 11.26 -23.57 43.36
C GLY A 517 12.62 -22.87 43.17
N SER A 518 13.73 -23.58 43.35
CA SER A 518 15.07 -22.97 43.40
C SER A 518 15.85 -23.12 42.10
N PHE A 519 15.55 -24.19 41.33
CA PHE A 519 16.23 -24.53 40.10
C PHE A 519 15.24 -24.88 38.99
N LEU A 520 15.62 -24.51 37.77
CA LEU A 520 15.00 -24.90 36.52
C LEU A 520 15.83 -26.00 35.87
N ARG A 521 15.18 -27.06 35.39
CA ARG A 521 15.83 -28.17 34.68
C ARG A 521 15.28 -28.30 33.27
N LEU A 522 16.17 -28.41 32.28
CA LEU A 522 15.76 -28.50 30.89
C LEU A 522 14.99 -29.81 30.67
N SER A 523 13.73 -29.69 30.27
CA SER A 523 12.83 -30.83 30.01
C SER A 523 12.70 -31.13 28.53
N ALA A 524 12.64 -30.11 27.68
CA ALA A 524 12.58 -30.24 26.23
C ALA A 524 13.19 -29.02 25.53
N LYS A 525 13.68 -29.20 24.30
CA LYS A 525 14.15 -28.11 23.43
C LYS A 525 13.99 -28.46 21.95
N SER A 526 14.01 -27.43 21.12
CA SER A 526 14.07 -27.55 19.65
C SER A 526 15.34 -28.26 19.15
N LYS A 527 15.24 -28.87 17.97
CA LYS A 527 16.32 -29.66 17.33
C LYS A 527 17.24 -28.84 16.41
N LYS A 528 17.42 -27.54 16.68
CA LYS A 528 18.27 -26.65 15.88
C LYS A 528 19.77 -26.90 16.13
N ASP A 529 20.54 -26.97 15.06
CA ASP A 529 22.01 -27.06 15.12
C ASP A 529 22.58 -25.80 15.79
N ASN A 530 23.55 -25.95 16.70
CA ASN A 530 24.14 -24.88 17.53
C ASN A 530 23.20 -24.22 18.55
N PHE A 531 22.04 -24.81 18.85
CA PHE A 531 21.18 -24.38 19.96
C PHE A 531 21.52 -25.12 21.25
N GLU A 532 22.60 -24.69 21.91
CA GLU A 532 23.05 -25.23 23.20
C GLU A 532 22.49 -24.43 24.37
N LEU A 533 21.88 -25.14 25.32
CA LEU A 533 21.29 -24.57 26.52
C LEU A 533 21.79 -25.31 27.76
N PRO A 534 21.98 -24.62 28.89
CA PRO A 534 22.41 -25.25 30.14
C PRO A 534 21.34 -26.22 30.66
N LYS A 535 21.77 -27.42 31.07
CA LYS A 535 20.87 -28.47 31.59
C LYS A 535 20.12 -28.06 32.86
N SER A 536 20.72 -27.17 33.65
CA SER A 536 20.16 -26.65 34.90
C SER A 536 20.46 -25.16 35.02
N LEU A 537 19.47 -24.39 35.49
CA LEU A 537 19.57 -22.97 35.75
C LEU A 537 19.12 -22.69 37.19
N ARG A 538 19.81 -21.79 37.88
CA ARG A 538 19.39 -21.32 39.21
C ARG A 538 18.54 -20.06 39.04
N ILE A 539 17.35 -20.05 39.63
CA ILE A 539 16.40 -18.95 39.43
C ILE A 539 16.93 -17.63 40.01
N ALA A 540 17.66 -17.70 41.14
CA ALA A 540 18.28 -16.54 41.78
C ALA A 540 19.31 -15.80 40.89
N ASP A 541 19.90 -16.51 39.92
CA ASP A 541 20.92 -15.94 39.03
C ASP A 541 20.29 -15.33 37.76
N GLN A 542 18.96 -15.40 37.61
CA GLN A 542 18.21 -15.02 36.41
C GLN A 542 17.03 -14.10 36.75
N PRO A 543 17.23 -12.77 36.85
CA PRO A 543 16.21 -11.84 37.35
C PRO A 543 14.92 -11.83 36.53
N ARG A 544 15.01 -11.81 35.20
CA ARG A 544 13.84 -11.80 34.29
C ARG A 544 13.03 -13.10 34.42
N ILE A 545 13.69 -14.24 34.54
CA ILE A 545 13.04 -15.53 34.77
C ILE A 545 12.33 -15.54 36.12
N GLY A 546 12.99 -15.04 37.18
CA GLY A 546 12.39 -14.90 38.50
C GLY A 546 11.11 -14.06 38.47
N GLN A 547 11.13 -12.93 37.77
CA GLN A 547 9.97 -12.06 37.60
C GLN A 547 8.78 -12.77 36.94
N VAL A 548 9.04 -13.55 35.87
CA VAL A 548 8.00 -14.32 35.17
C VAL A 548 7.37 -15.39 36.07
N ILE A 549 8.21 -16.07 36.87
CA ILE A 549 7.74 -17.10 37.81
C ILE A 549 6.90 -16.48 38.93
N GLU A 550 7.28 -15.30 39.42
CA GLU A 550 6.57 -14.59 40.48
C GLU A 550 5.26 -13.96 39.99
N SER A 551 5.29 -13.26 38.84
CA SER A 551 4.10 -12.62 38.27
C SER A 551 3.09 -13.62 37.73
N LYS A 552 3.57 -14.79 37.27
CA LYS A 552 2.78 -15.80 36.54
C LYS A 552 2.19 -15.26 35.24
N GLU A 553 2.79 -14.21 34.68
CA GLU A 553 2.36 -13.59 33.44
C GLU A 553 3.34 -13.88 32.30
N VAL A 554 2.85 -13.78 31.07
CA VAL A 554 3.68 -13.89 29.87
C VAL A 554 4.56 -12.64 29.78
N PHE A 555 5.86 -12.85 29.60
CA PHE A 555 6.83 -11.79 29.38
C PHE A 555 7.21 -11.67 27.91
N ILE A 556 7.38 -10.43 27.47
CA ILE A 556 7.78 -10.05 26.11
C ILE A 556 9.01 -9.16 26.21
N ASN A 557 10.07 -9.52 25.49
CA ASN A 557 11.31 -8.74 25.44
C ASN A 557 11.18 -7.56 24.46
N HIS A 558 10.51 -6.49 24.89
CA HIS A 558 10.35 -5.26 24.08
C HIS A 558 11.67 -4.50 23.89
N GLU A 559 12.64 -4.69 24.79
CA GLU A 559 13.94 -4.02 24.78
C GLU A 559 14.99 -4.76 23.92
N LEU A 560 14.64 -5.95 23.41
CA LEU A 560 15.51 -6.80 22.59
C LEU A 560 16.86 -7.11 23.25
N GLU A 561 16.85 -7.31 24.57
CA GLU A 561 18.05 -7.71 25.32
C GLU A 561 18.59 -9.05 24.78
N SER A 562 19.86 -9.10 24.40
CA SER A 562 20.47 -10.25 23.69
C SER A 562 20.60 -11.53 24.52
N ASN A 563 20.60 -11.42 25.85
CA ASN A 563 20.73 -12.56 26.77
C ASN A 563 19.39 -13.02 27.37
N VAL A 564 18.26 -12.54 26.83
CA VAL A 564 16.92 -12.83 27.32
C VAL A 564 16.07 -13.36 26.17
N ALA A 565 15.30 -14.42 26.43
CA ALA A 565 14.37 -14.97 25.46
C ALA A 565 13.34 -13.91 25.01
N MET A 566 12.95 -13.95 23.73
CA MET A 566 12.00 -13.00 23.14
C MET A 566 10.61 -13.09 23.79
N LEU A 567 10.17 -14.32 24.09
CA LEU A 567 8.96 -14.58 24.86
C LEU A 567 9.23 -15.59 25.97
N MET A 568 8.62 -15.39 27.13
CA MET A 568 8.62 -16.36 28.22
C MET A 568 7.22 -16.51 28.80
N ALA A 569 6.80 -17.74 29.06
CA ALA A 569 5.50 -18.00 29.69
C ALA A 569 5.61 -19.10 30.76
N PRO A 570 5.03 -18.88 31.95
CA PRO A 570 4.97 -19.89 32.99
C PRO A 570 3.82 -20.87 32.72
N ILE A 571 4.06 -22.15 32.99
CA ILE A 571 3.04 -23.18 33.06
C ILE A 571 2.65 -23.33 34.53
N VAL A 572 1.38 -23.11 34.83
CA VAL A 572 0.88 -23.06 36.21
C VAL A 572 -0.06 -24.24 36.46
N ASP A 573 0.23 -25.04 37.48
CA ASP A 573 -0.66 -26.10 37.98
C ASP A 573 -0.96 -25.87 39.47
N ASN A 574 -2.24 -25.89 39.85
CA ASN A 574 -2.71 -25.62 41.22
C ASN A 574 -2.11 -24.35 41.87
N GLY A 575 -1.87 -23.31 41.05
CA GLY A 575 -1.32 -22.04 41.50
C GLY A 575 0.20 -22.02 41.68
N GLN A 576 0.91 -23.13 41.40
CA GLN A 576 2.38 -23.18 41.39
C GLN A 576 2.91 -23.26 39.95
N VAL A 577 4.04 -22.61 39.68
CA VAL A 577 4.71 -22.71 38.38
C VAL A 577 5.46 -24.03 38.33
N VAL A 578 5.05 -24.91 37.41
CA VAL A 578 5.65 -26.25 37.24
C VAL A 578 6.66 -26.30 36.10
N ALA A 579 6.54 -25.40 35.13
CA ALA A 579 7.49 -25.26 34.04
C ALA A 579 7.51 -23.83 33.48
N LEU A 580 8.54 -23.52 32.70
CA LEU A 580 8.73 -22.27 31.98
C LEU A 580 9.00 -22.58 30.52
N VAL A 581 8.22 -21.96 29.63
CA VAL A 581 8.41 -22.03 28.18
C VAL A 581 9.11 -20.76 27.72
N SER A 582 10.09 -20.88 26.84
CA SER A 582 10.84 -19.75 26.29
C SER A 582 11.02 -19.88 24.78
N VAL A 583 10.79 -18.78 24.07
CA VAL A 583 11.06 -18.62 22.63
C VAL A 583 12.25 -17.67 22.50
N HIS A 584 13.37 -18.17 21.97
CA HIS A 584 14.65 -17.44 21.97
C HIS A 584 14.87 -16.60 20.71
N ASP A 585 14.27 -16.97 19.59
CA ASP A 585 14.34 -16.19 18.35
C ASP A 585 12.96 -15.97 17.73
N MET A 586 12.81 -14.84 17.03
CA MET A 586 11.60 -14.49 16.31
C MET A 586 11.91 -13.48 15.22
N GLN A 587 11.33 -13.66 14.04
CA GLN A 587 11.42 -12.69 12.95
C GLN A 587 10.58 -11.44 13.28
N TYR A 588 11.02 -10.26 12.83
CA TYR A 588 10.37 -8.98 13.17
C TYR A 588 8.89 -8.95 12.76
N GLU A 589 8.55 -9.57 11.63
CA GLU A 589 7.18 -9.69 11.11
C GLU A 589 6.24 -10.46 12.06
N ASN A 590 6.81 -11.29 12.94
CA ASN A 590 6.07 -12.08 13.93
C ASN A 590 5.94 -11.34 15.28
N PHE A 591 6.51 -10.14 15.45
CA PHE A 591 6.29 -9.28 16.63
C PHE A 591 4.96 -8.51 16.53
N SER A 592 3.86 -9.24 16.40
CA SER A 592 2.51 -8.66 16.36
C SER A 592 1.67 -9.13 17.53
N LEU A 593 0.66 -8.32 17.90
CA LEU A 593 -0.31 -8.68 18.93
C LEU A 593 -1.02 -10.02 18.62
N TYR A 594 -1.18 -10.35 17.34
CA TYR A 594 -1.71 -11.64 16.90
C TYR A 594 -0.85 -12.82 17.37
N HIS A 595 0.47 -12.79 17.12
CA HIS A 595 1.36 -13.88 17.51
C HIS A 595 1.53 -13.97 19.03
N GLN A 596 1.47 -12.84 19.74
CA GLN A 596 1.46 -12.82 21.20
C GLN A 596 0.20 -13.52 21.76
N ASN A 597 -0.98 -13.20 21.21
CA ASN A 597 -2.23 -13.85 21.60
C ASN A 597 -2.22 -15.35 21.26
N LEU A 598 -1.67 -15.71 20.10
CA LEU A 598 -1.56 -17.10 19.67
C LEU A 598 -0.62 -17.90 20.58
N PHE A 599 0.51 -17.32 20.98
CA PHE A 599 1.42 -17.90 21.97
C PHE A 599 0.70 -18.12 23.30
N LYS A 600 -0.04 -17.12 23.80
CA LYS A 600 -0.81 -17.23 25.05
C LYS A 600 -1.82 -18.39 25.01
N VAL A 601 -2.59 -18.50 23.93
CA VAL A 601 -3.57 -19.59 23.74
C VAL A 601 -2.87 -20.96 23.69
N ALA A 602 -1.74 -21.07 22.98
CA ALA A 602 -0.97 -22.31 22.94
C ALA A 602 -0.47 -22.72 24.33
N ILE A 603 0.03 -21.77 25.13
CA ILE A 603 0.46 -22.02 26.51
C ILE A 603 -0.71 -22.46 27.39
N GLU A 604 -1.90 -21.88 27.25
CA GLU A 604 -3.09 -22.31 27.99
C GLU A 604 -3.48 -23.76 27.66
N LEU A 605 -3.42 -24.16 26.39
CA LEU A 605 -3.68 -25.54 25.96
C LEU A 605 -2.62 -26.51 26.51
N ILE A 606 -1.34 -26.15 26.42
CA ILE A 606 -0.23 -26.95 26.97
C ILE A 606 -0.39 -27.09 28.49
N THR A 607 -0.76 -26.02 29.18
CA THR A 607 -1.00 -26.01 30.63
C THR A 607 -2.16 -26.94 30.99
N ALA A 608 -3.28 -26.87 30.26
CA ALA A 608 -4.41 -27.77 30.48
C ALA A 608 -4.04 -29.26 30.28
N ALA A 609 -3.26 -29.56 29.24
CA ALA A 609 -2.77 -30.92 28.98
C ALA A 609 -1.85 -31.42 30.08
N LEU A 610 -0.87 -30.60 30.51
CA LEU A 610 0.04 -30.96 31.61
C LEU A 610 -0.70 -31.13 32.93
N SER A 611 -1.62 -30.23 33.29
CA SER A 611 -2.45 -30.36 34.49
C SER A 611 -3.27 -31.66 34.47
N LYS A 612 -3.85 -32.03 33.32
CA LYS A 612 -4.56 -33.31 33.16
C LYS A 612 -3.62 -34.50 33.40
N ALA A 613 -2.43 -34.48 32.81
CA ALA A 613 -1.43 -35.53 32.98
C ALA A 613 -0.91 -35.62 34.43
N TYR A 614 -0.61 -34.49 35.08
CA TYR A 614 -0.18 -34.47 36.49
C TYR A 614 -1.27 -34.99 37.43
N ARG A 615 -2.54 -34.65 37.20
CA ARG A 615 -3.67 -35.21 37.96
C ARG A 615 -3.81 -36.72 37.78
N PHE A 616 -3.74 -37.20 36.54
CA PHE A 616 -3.77 -38.63 36.25
C PHE A 616 -2.59 -39.37 36.89
N TRP A 617 -1.38 -38.80 36.78
CA TRP A 617 -0.16 -39.35 37.37
C TRP A 617 -0.25 -39.41 38.89
N SER A 618 -0.79 -38.37 39.53
CA SER A 618 -0.99 -38.32 40.98
C SER A 618 -2.10 -39.29 41.45
N ALA A 619 -3.16 -39.50 40.66
CA ALA A 619 -4.24 -40.43 40.99
C ALA A 619 -3.85 -41.91 40.79
N THR A 620 -2.98 -42.20 39.81
CA THR A 620 -2.50 -43.56 39.52
C THR A 620 -1.25 -43.96 40.30
N MET A 621 -0.73 -43.08 41.17
CA MET A 621 0.40 -43.37 42.06
C MET A 621 0.21 -44.67 42.84
N ASN A 622 -0.95 -44.90 43.45
CA ASN A 622 -1.22 -46.12 44.23
C ASN A 622 -1.29 -47.40 43.36
N GLU A 623 -1.57 -47.25 42.07
CA GLU A 623 -1.60 -48.37 41.12
C GLU A 623 -0.20 -48.67 40.57
N ARG A 624 0.61 -47.65 40.32
CA ARG A 624 1.97 -47.76 39.74
C ARG A 624 3.04 -48.13 40.75
N TYR A 625 2.87 -47.77 42.01
CA TYR A 625 3.86 -47.97 43.06
C TYR A 625 3.44 -49.08 44.03
N VAL A 626 4.42 -49.78 44.58
CA VAL A 626 4.22 -50.74 45.68
C VAL A 626 3.67 -49.99 46.89
N GLU A 627 2.63 -50.52 47.53
CA GLU A 627 1.89 -49.84 48.60
C GLU A 627 2.83 -49.36 49.72
N GLY A 628 2.78 -48.06 50.03
CA GLY A 628 3.63 -47.43 51.06
C GLY A 628 5.07 -47.09 50.61
N MET A 629 5.48 -47.38 49.37
CA MET A 629 6.85 -47.18 48.89
C MET A 629 6.90 -46.39 47.58
N THR A 630 7.99 -45.67 47.29
CA THR A 630 8.22 -45.05 45.96
C THR A 630 8.95 -46.00 44.99
N VAL A 631 8.62 -47.30 45.05
CA VAL A 631 9.12 -48.34 44.13
C VAL A 631 8.03 -48.64 43.11
N LEU A 632 8.33 -48.51 41.82
CA LEU A 632 7.42 -48.88 40.73
C LEU A 632 7.20 -50.39 40.68
N LYS A 633 5.94 -50.83 40.55
CA LYS A 633 5.58 -52.21 40.23
C LYS A 633 6.17 -52.60 38.87
N GLU A 634 6.39 -53.90 38.66
CA GLU A 634 7.03 -54.44 37.45
C GLU A 634 6.46 -53.87 36.14
N GLU A 635 5.14 -53.90 35.98
CA GLU A 635 4.48 -53.41 34.75
C GLU A 635 4.69 -51.90 34.54
N ALA A 636 4.68 -51.12 35.62
CA ALA A 636 4.87 -49.67 35.55
C ALA A 636 6.35 -49.31 35.29
N PHE A 637 7.29 -50.05 35.89
CA PHE A 637 8.72 -49.87 35.66
C PHE A 637 9.11 -50.24 34.22
N GLY A 638 8.54 -51.32 33.68
CA GLY A 638 8.73 -51.74 32.28
C GLY A 638 8.36 -50.64 31.28
N LYS A 639 7.18 -50.01 31.45
CA LYS A 639 6.73 -48.91 30.57
C LYS A 639 7.65 -47.68 30.63
N VAL A 640 8.17 -47.34 31.80
CA VAL A 640 9.13 -46.23 31.96
C VAL A 640 10.45 -46.55 31.25
N LEU A 641 10.95 -47.78 31.41
CA LEU A 641 12.16 -48.24 30.74
C LEU A 641 12.04 -48.21 29.21
N GLU A 642 10.92 -48.68 28.66
CA GLU A 642 10.64 -48.60 27.21
C GLU A 642 10.61 -47.16 26.70
N THR A 643 10.01 -46.25 27.47
CA THR A 643 9.95 -44.82 27.12
C THR A 643 11.35 -44.20 27.08
N LYS A 644 12.23 -44.54 28.04
CA LYS A 644 13.62 -44.06 28.05
C LYS A 644 14.43 -44.66 26.91
N ARG A 645 14.20 -45.93 26.54
CA ARG A 645 14.79 -46.54 25.35
C ARG A 645 14.41 -45.79 24.08
N ALA A 646 13.11 -45.59 23.85
CA ALA A 646 12.62 -44.83 22.69
C ALA A 646 13.19 -43.40 22.66
N THR A 647 13.36 -42.78 23.83
CA THR A 647 13.95 -41.44 23.97
C THR A 647 15.44 -41.43 23.63
N LYS A 648 16.21 -42.43 24.04
CA LYS A 648 17.63 -42.59 23.68
C LYS A 648 17.79 -42.75 22.16
N GLU A 649 16.96 -43.55 21.52
CA GLU A 649 17.00 -43.73 20.06
C GLU A 649 16.59 -42.47 19.30
N ARG A 650 15.53 -41.79 19.75
CA ARG A 650 14.94 -40.64 19.04
C ARG A 650 15.66 -39.31 19.29
N LEU A 651 16.22 -39.13 20.48
CA LEU A 651 16.77 -37.86 20.97
C LEU A 651 18.24 -37.96 21.44
N HIS A 652 18.88 -39.13 21.35
CA HIS A 652 20.26 -39.37 21.82
C HIS A 652 20.50 -38.98 23.29
N ILE A 653 19.46 -39.09 24.12
CA ILE A 653 19.55 -38.85 25.56
C ILE A 653 19.81 -40.18 26.26
N GLU A 654 21.01 -40.35 26.81
CA GLU A 654 21.43 -41.58 27.51
C GLU A 654 20.70 -41.77 28.85
N TYR A 655 20.59 -43.02 29.30
CA TYR A 655 20.13 -43.38 30.63
C TYR A 655 21.01 -44.49 31.21
N GLY A 656 21.10 -44.54 32.55
CA GLY A 656 21.82 -45.59 33.28
C GLY A 656 20.86 -46.58 33.93
N LEU A 657 21.25 -47.85 34.02
CA LEU A 657 20.48 -48.87 34.72
C LEU A 657 21.37 -49.62 35.72
N LEU A 658 20.93 -49.66 36.98
CA LEU A 658 21.59 -50.35 38.08
C LEU A 658 20.66 -51.42 38.66
N MET A 659 21.15 -52.64 38.82
CA MET A 659 20.52 -53.66 39.65
C MET A 659 21.08 -53.60 41.06
N LEU A 660 20.19 -53.50 42.04
CA LEU A 660 20.53 -53.34 43.45
C LEU A 660 20.38 -54.69 44.16
N ASP A 661 21.39 -55.08 44.94
CA ASP A 661 21.36 -56.31 45.74
C ASP A 661 20.60 -56.08 47.06
N VAL A 662 19.28 -55.87 46.95
CA VAL A 662 18.42 -55.57 48.10
C VAL A 662 17.10 -56.32 48.00
N ASN A 663 16.79 -57.11 49.03
CA ASN A 663 15.52 -57.81 49.16
C ASN A 663 14.47 -56.89 49.81
N PHE A 664 13.48 -56.45 49.02
CA PHE A 664 12.51 -55.40 49.38
C PHE A 664 11.53 -55.78 50.51
N ILE A 665 11.39 -57.07 50.83
CA ILE A 665 10.38 -57.57 51.77
C ILE A 665 10.72 -57.21 53.24
N HIS A 666 11.97 -56.85 53.58
CA HIS A 666 12.39 -56.69 54.99
C HIS A 666 13.36 -55.54 55.33
N GLN A 667 13.62 -54.55 54.46
CA GLN A 667 14.63 -53.48 54.72
C GLN A 667 14.18 -52.05 54.30
N GLU A 668 13.11 -51.51 54.91
CA GLU A 668 12.62 -50.13 54.65
C GLU A 668 13.67 -49.03 54.89
N GLU A 669 14.54 -49.17 55.89
CA GLU A 669 15.59 -48.17 56.17
C GLU A 669 16.61 -48.04 55.04
N LYS A 670 16.99 -49.16 54.40
CA LYS A 670 17.91 -49.14 53.24
C LYS A 670 17.24 -48.54 52.00
N LEU A 671 15.94 -48.76 51.84
CA LEU A 671 15.17 -48.20 50.72
C LEU A 671 15.17 -46.65 50.75
N ASN A 672 15.01 -46.08 51.95
CA ASN A 672 15.08 -44.63 52.16
C ASN A 672 16.49 -44.06 51.91
N LEU A 673 17.54 -44.79 52.26
CA LEU A 673 18.94 -44.43 51.95
C LEU A 673 19.22 -44.43 50.44
N ILE A 674 18.69 -45.42 49.73
CA ILE A 674 18.78 -45.49 48.26
C ILE A 674 18.05 -44.31 47.62
N GLN A 675 16.83 -44.02 48.04
CA GLN A 675 16.06 -42.88 47.52
C GLN A 675 16.77 -41.53 47.72
N ARG A 676 17.40 -41.30 48.88
CA ARG A 676 18.20 -40.08 49.14
C ARG A 676 19.43 -39.98 48.25
N SER A 677 19.94 -41.10 47.77
CA SER A 677 21.13 -41.17 46.91
C SER A 677 20.79 -40.99 45.43
N LEU A 678 19.52 -41.15 45.06
CA LEU A 678 18.98 -40.98 43.71
C LEU A 678 18.41 -39.56 43.50
N ARG A 679 18.38 -39.09 42.25
CA ARG A 679 17.75 -37.81 41.91
C ARG A 679 16.24 -38.00 41.75
N GLU A 680 15.49 -36.92 41.87
CA GLU A 680 14.03 -36.93 41.65
C GLU A 680 13.60 -37.41 40.25
N SER A 681 14.48 -37.28 39.25
CA SER A 681 14.26 -37.77 37.89
C SER A 681 14.59 -39.25 37.71
N ASP A 682 15.20 -39.89 38.71
CA ASP A 682 15.59 -41.28 38.68
C ASP A 682 14.46 -42.15 39.25
N TYR A 683 14.30 -43.36 38.71
CA TYR A 683 13.21 -44.25 39.07
C TYR A 683 13.74 -45.49 39.78
N LEU A 684 13.03 -45.91 40.82
CA LEU A 684 13.26 -47.19 41.49
C LEU A 684 12.09 -48.12 41.14
N GLY A 685 12.34 -49.36 40.75
CA GLY A 685 11.26 -50.30 40.43
C GLY A 685 11.68 -51.76 40.39
N LEU A 686 10.69 -52.63 40.23
CA LEU A 686 10.89 -54.09 40.20
C LEU A 686 11.10 -54.57 38.75
N GLY A 687 12.09 -55.44 38.55
CA GLY A 687 12.29 -56.19 37.30
C GLY A 687 11.41 -57.45 37.22
N LYS A 688 11.40 -58.11 36.05
CA LYS A 688 10.56 -59.30 35.77
C LYS A 688 10.77 -60.49 36.72
N SER A 689 11.95 -60.59 37.31
CA SER A 689 12.30 -61.63 38.29
C SER A 689 12.30 -61.12 39.74
N GLY A 690 11.69 -59.94 39.98
CA GLY A 690 11.53 -59.37 41.32
C GLY A 690 12.75 -58.63 41.88
N GLN A 691 13.85 -58.51 41.13
CA GLN A 691 15.00 -57.67 41.54
C GLN A 691 14.64 -56.18 41.58
N LEU A 692 15.30 -55.45 42.48
CA LEU A 692 15.18 -54.00 42.58
C LEU A 692 16.15 -53.31 41.61
N LEU A 693 15.63 -52.39 40.82
CA LEU A 693 16.36 -51.69 39.77
C LEU A 693 16.27 -50.18 39.97
N ALA A 694 17.38 -49.48 39.77
CA ALA A 694 17.42 -48.03 39.70
C ALA A 694 17.73 -47.59 38.25
N LEU A 695 16.79 -46.86 37.66
CA LEU A 695 16.88 -46.26 36.35
C LEU A 695 17.28 -44.79 36.51
N LEU A 696 18.50 -44.45 36.09
CA LEU A 696 19.07 -43.11 36.17
C LEU A 696 18.75 -42.34 34.88
N ALA A 697 17.85 -41.38 34.95
CA ALA A 697 17.45 -40.61 33.76
C ALA A 697 18.58 -39.68 33.31
N ASN A 698 18.70 -39.47 31.99
CA ASN A 698 19.61 -38.50 31.38
C ASN A 698 21.07 -38.64 31.84
N SER A 699 21.54 -39.89 32.00
CA SER A 699 22.82 -40.23 32.62
C SER A 699 23.67 -41.08 31.70
N SER A 700 24.92 -40.67 31.53
CA SER A 700 25.91 -41.43 30.78
C SER A 700 26.41 -42.63 31.59
N LYS A 701 27.19 -43.52 30.95
CA LYS A 701 27.91 -44.60 31.65
C LYS A 701 28.81 -44.05 32.77
N GLY A 702 29.44 -42.89 32.57
CA GLY A 702 30.26 -42.21 33.59
C GLY A 702 29.43 -41.73 34.79
N ASP A 703 28.27 -41.11 34.53
CA ASP A 703 27.36 -40.64 35.59
C ASP A 703 26.79 -41.81 36.41
N THR A 704 26.51 -42.93 35.74
CA THR A 704 25.99 -44.16 36.35
C THR A 704 27.00 -44.75 37.33
N GLU A 705 28.29 -44.75 36.99
CA GLU A 705 29.36 -45.24 37.86
C GLU A 705 29.55 -44.36 39.11
N ILE A 706 29.33 -43.05 39.00
CA ILE A 706 29.35 -42.12 40.15
C ILE A 706 28.24 -42.48 41.14
N VAL A 707 27.04 -42.73 40.65
CA VAL A 707 25.90 -43.12 41.50
C VAL A 707 26.13 -44.51 42.11
N ARG A 708 26.68 -45.46 41.34
CA ARG A 708 27.06 -46.80 41.85
C ARG A 708 28.02 -46.72 43.03
N LYS A 709 29.08 -45.90 42.92
CA LYS A 709 30.04 -45.67 44.02
C LYS A 709 29.38 -45.04 45.25
N ARG A 710 28.50 -44.04 45.04
CA ARG A 710 27.74 -43.40 46.12
C ARG A 710 26.85 -44.39 46.86
N LEU A 711 26.21 -45.31 46.14
CA LEU A 711 25.39 -46.36 46.75
C LEU A 711 26.24 -47.38 47.52
N ALA A 712 27.42 -47.75 47.01
CA ALA A 712 28.36 -48.63 47.70
C ALA A 712 28.88 -48.02 49.01
N GLU A 713 29.17 -46.72 49.05
CA GLU A 713 29.53 -45.99 50.28
C GLU A 713 28.43 -46.00 51.35
N GLN A 714 27.17 -46.20 50.93
CA GLN A 714 26.01 -46.32 51.81
C GLN A 714 25.66 -47.79 52.13
N GLY A 715 26.53 -48.75 51.76
CA GLY A 715 26.36 -50.17 52.05
C GLY A 715 25.34 -50.89 51.14
N VAL A 716 25.13 -50.38 49.92
CA VAL A 716 24.26 -50.98 48.90
C VAL A 716 25.09 -51.39 47.68
N ASP A 717 25.31 -52.70 47.54
CA ASP A 717 25.96 -53.24 46.35
C ASP A 717 25.04 -53.16 45.13
N SER A 718 25.63 -52.77 44.00
CA SER A 718 24.89 -52.59 42.75
C SER A 718 25.73 -52.91 41.52
N ILE A 719 25.07 -53.47 40.50
CA ILE A 719 25.66 -53.91 39.24
C ILE A 719 25.08 -53.05 38.11
N ILE A 720 25.95 -52.50 37.25
CA ILE A 720 25.49 -51.82 36.02
C ILE A 720 24.98 -52.90 35.06
N CYS A 721 23.72 -52.80 34.67
CA CYS A 721 23.10 -53.72 33.74
C CYS A 721 23.26 -53.20 32.31
N GLU A 722 23.74 -54.07 31.42
CA GLU A 722 23.56 -53.86 29.97
C GLU A 722 22.22 -54.46 29.53
N GLU A 723 21.61 -53.84 28.51
CA GLU A 723 20.20 -54.03 28.13
C GLU A 723 19.79 -55.49 27.82
N GLU A 724 20.75 -56.36 27.50
CA GLU A 724 20.53 -57.77 27.15
C GLU A 724 20.27 -58.68 28.36
N VAL A 725 20.73 -58.30 29.57
CA VAL A 725 20.63 -59.16 30.76
C VAL A 725 19.23 -59.17 31.38
N MET A 726 18.37 -58.23 31.01
CA MET A 726 17.03 -58.04 31.58
C MET A 726 15.92 -58.87 30.92
N TYR A 727 16.17 -59.44 29.74
CA TYR A 727 15.17 -60.19 28.96
C TYR A 727 15.47 -61.68 28.81
N GLY A 728 16.65 -62.14 29.24
CA GLY A 728 17.10 -63.52 29.03
C GLY A 728 17.73 -63.71 27.65
#